data_AF-A0A3D5LE20-F1
#
_entry.id   AF-A0A3D5LE20-F1
#
_cell.length_a   1.000
_cell.length_b   1.000
_cell.length_c   1.000
_cell.angle_alpha   90.00
_cell.angle_beta   90.00
_cell.angle_gamma   90.00
#
_symmetry.space_group_name_H-M   'P 1'
#
loop_
_entity.id
_entity.type
_entity.pdbx_description
1 polymer ?
#
loop_
_entity_poly.entity_id
_entity_poly.type
_entity_poly.pdbx_seq_one_letter_code
_entity_poly.pdbx_strand_id
1 'polypeptide(L)'
;MKKKVVSLMLVLAMTVSMTACGNKNNAADDANAVEDTEAGTESGSSEEAVAPANYEEVSAELYDKELGDFWAAYQKADEAETVSEKFALEAIAEAKLMESGVMLPLQSKGGNYSISRVAPYTFDYTLWGNDMDRYHNAVVTTELIKASDVSTMRAKWAELKGTGEYEAWAKSYLEEQGYTLKDTYNYQLYTQDPTTWDILATSQSVDAEAIVNTYDGLMEYDGEGTLQPALAESYEVSDDGLTYTFHLRKGATWVDSQGRKVADVTADDFVAGMQHMMDAQGGLEYLIEGIITNASQYISGEVTDFSQVGVKAVDDYTLEYDLEAPCTYFTTMLGYNVFAPMNRSFYESMGGKFGVEYDPDAADYTYGKDSDSIAYCGPYVVKNFTSKNTIVFQANESYWNADHINIHTLTWVYNDGSDATKAYNDAIAGVVDGTGLNTASVAAAKADGNFDDYAYVALTDATTYSGFFNINRNQFANANDTTKAVSSQTEEDAARTKQAMQNVHFRRALAMGLDRGAYLAQQVGDDLKYASMRNSYTPGNFVTLEEEVTVDINGTEKTYPAGTYYGQIVQDQIDADGVKITVWDPTANEGAGSSDGYDGWYNADNSWEEMSQAVEELAADGLTIDADNPIQMDVVYASSSEVFTNRANSLKQSIEASTQGLVQVNLIAAADNTDWYYSGYYMNYGYEMNYDFCDLSGWGPDYGDPASYLDTFQPEYAGYMIKSIGIY
;
A
#
# COMPACT_ATOMS: atom_id res chain seq x y z
N MET A 1 3.39 -16.14 -34.24
CA MET A 1 3.69 -17.59 -34.33
C MET A 1 5.11 -17.81 -33.82
N LYS A 2 5.25 -18.56 -32.70
CA LYS A 2 6.44 -18.84 -31.86
C LYS A 2 6.88 -17.76 -30.85
N LYS A 3 6.16 -17.69 -29.73
CA LYS A 3 6.68 -17.64 -28.35
C LYS A 3 5.62 -18.31 -27.47
N LYS A 4 5.79 -19.60 -27.21
CA LYS A 4 5.07 -20.38 -26.19
C LYS A 4 6.05 -21.42 -25.69
N VAL A 5 6.02 -21.67 -24.37
CA VAL A 5 6.79 -22.67 -23.62
C VAL A 5 8.14 -22.18 -23.09
N VAL A 6 8.13 -21.54 -21.91
CA VAL A 6 8.97 -21.88 -20.75
C VAL A 6 8.19 -21.46 -19.50
N SER A 7 7.69 -22.42 -18.72
CA SER A 7 7.32 -22.32 -17.29
C SER A 7 6.56 -23.58 -16.90
N LEU A 8 7.29 -24.67 -16.71
CA LEU A 8 6.78 -25.94 -16.17
C LEU A 8 7.97 -26.87 -15.89
N MET A 9 8.79 -26.55 -14.89
CA MET A 9 9.71 -27.53 -14.27
C MET A 9 10.39 -26.98 -13.02
N LEU A 10 9.75 -27.07 -11.85
CA LEU A 10 10.44 -27.09 -10.55
C LEU A 10 9.54 -27.60 -9.43
N VAL A 11 9.22 -28.90 -9.44
CA VAL A 11 8.71 -29.62 -8.26
C VAL A 11 9.37 -30.99 -8.22
N LEU A 12 10.41 -31.19 -7.38
CA LEU A 12 10.71 -32.50 -6.80
C LEU A 12 11.69 -32.46 -5.62
N ALA A 13 11.27 -33.11 -4.52
CA ALA A 13 12.01 -33.58 -3.34
C ALA A 13 12.11 -32.56 -2.19
N MET A 14 11.51 -32.77 -1.01
CA MET A 14 11.83 -33.86 -0.08
C MET A 14 10.77 -34.09 1.00
N THR A 15 10.64 -35.34 1.47
CA THR A 15 9.69 -35.77 2.52
C THR A 15 10.41 -36.27 3.78
N VAL A 16 9.72 -36.08 4.93
CA VAL A 16 9.74 -36.84 6.21
C VAL A 16 10.62 -36.31 7.36
N SER A 17 9.99 -35.67 8.35
CA SER A 17 9.81 -36.27 9.69
C SER A 17 8.80 -35.50 10.56
N MET A 18 7.73 -36.18 10.99
CA MET A 18 6.81 -35.74 12.04
C MET A 18 7.38 -35.99 13.45
N THR A 19 7.03 -35.16 14.45
CA THR A 19 6.10 -35.46 15.57
C THR A 19 6.32 -34.51 16.77
N ALA A 20 5.27 -33.80 17.22
CA ALA A 20 4.74 -33.76 18.62
C ALA A 20 4.32 -32.37 19.17
N CYS A 21 2.99 -32.15 19.16
CA CYS A 21 2.10 -31.69 20.26
C CYS A 21 2.38 -30.39 21.06
N GLY A 22 1.42 -29.45 20.99
CA GLY A 22 0.61 -29.11 22.17
C GLY A 22 0.26 -27.63 22.45
N ASN A 23 -1.01 -27.29 22.16
CA ASN A 23 -1.98 -26.62 23.06
C ASN A 23 -2.15 -25.07 23.07
N LYS A 24 -3.14 -24.60 22.28
CA LYS A 24 -4.32 -23.74 22.58
C LYS A 24 -4.25 -22.42 23.41
N ASN A 25 -4.88 -21.41 22.79
CA ASN A 25 -5.75 -20.31 23.29
C ASN A 25 -5.11 -18.95 23.67
N ASN A 26 -5.37 -17.90 22.88
CA ASN A 26 -6.33 -16.80 23.15
C ASN A 26 -6.18 -15.70 22.09
N ALA A 27 -7.29 -15.25 21.49
CA ALA A 27 -7.38 -14.15 20.53
C ALA A 27 -7.85 -12.87 21.24
N ALA A 28 -7.32 -11.71 20.82
CA ALA A 28 -7.80 -10.38 21.20
C ALA A 28 -7.97 -9.55 19.92
N ASP A 29 -9.12 -8.89 19.83
CA ASP A 29 -9.58 -8.05 18.74
C ASP A 29 -8.90 -6.67 18.77
N ASP A 30 -8.27 -6.23 17.67
CA ASP A 30 -8.25 -4.81 17.33
C ASP A 30 -8.39 -4.61 15.81
N ALA A 31 -9.38 -3.83 15.42
CA ALA A 31 -9.77 -3.64 14.02
C ALA A 31 -8.99 -2.51 13.34
N ASN A 32 -7.92 -1.97 13.96
CA ASN A 32 -7.06 -0.95 13.34
C ASN A 32 -5.62 -1.42 13.14
N ALA A 33 -5.29 -2.65 13.53
CA ALA A 33 -4.08 -3.31 13.08
C ALA A 33 -4.47 -4.11 11.83
N VAL A 34 -4.13 -3.58 10.66
CA VAL A 34 -3.95 -4.45 9.49
C VAL A 34 -2.70 -5.25 9.84
N GLU A 35 -2.91 -6.44 10.40
CA GLU A 35 -1.85 -7.43 10.53
C GLU A 35 -1.38 -7.77 9.11
N ASP A 36 -0.33 -7.09 8.65
CA ASP A 36 0.58 -7.63 7.63
C ASP A 36 1.22 -8.87 8.25
N THR A 37 0.49 -9.98 8.16
CA THR A 37 0.98 -11.30 8.50
C THR A 37 1.36 -12.00 7.21
N GLU A 38 2.58 -12.52 7.20
CA GLU A 38 3.07 -13.63 6.39
C GLU A 38 2.66 -13.66 4.90
N ALA A 39 3.49 -13.08 4.04
CA ALA A 39 3.85 -13.75 2.78
C ALA A 39 4.80 -14.93 3.10
N GLY A 40 4.31 -15.87 3.90
CA GLY A 40 5.06 -17.04 4.33
C GLY A 40 5.02 -18.10 3.24
N THR A 41 6.15 -18.32 2.57
CA THR A 41 6.42 -19.52 1.77
C THR A 41 6.57 -20.75 2.67
N GLU A 42 5.59 -21.04 3.52
CA GLU A 42 5.44 -22.37 4.12
C GLU A 42 4.52 -23.18 3.22
N SER A 43 5.11 -23.98 2.33
CA SER A 43 4.40 -25.01 1.57
C SER A 43 3.89 -26.11 2.52
N GLY A 44 2.82 -25.83 3.24
CA GLY A 44 1.97 -26.85 3.83
C GLY A 44 1.36 -27.66 2.69
N SER A 45 1.54 -28.97 2.70
CA SER A 45 1.05 -29.86 1.64
C SER A 45 -0.49 -29.88 1.60
N SER A 46 -1.10 -28.94 0.90
CA SER A 46 -2.43 -29.04 0.32
C SER A 46 -2.28 -29.46 -1.14
N GLU A 47 -3.23 -30.22 -1.69
CA GLU A 47 -3.32 -30.36 -3.13
C GLU A 47 -3.55 -28.95 -3.69
N GLU A 48 -2.54 -28.37 -4.36
CA GLU A 48 -2.68 -27.05 -4.99
C GLU A 48 -3.94 -27.03 -5.86
N ALA A 49 -4.74 -25.99 -5.72
CA ALA A 49 -5.91 -25.81 -6.57
C ALA A 49 -5.45 -25.83 -8.04
N VAL A 50 -6.09 -26.67 -8.84
CA VAL A 50 -5.73 -26.81 -10.26
C VAL A 50 -6.61 -25.87 -11.06
N ALA A 51 -5.97 -24.98 -11.84
CA ALA A 51 -6.66 -24.10 -12.76
C ALA A 51 -7.63 -24.88 -13.67
N PRO A 52 -8.86 -24.40 -13.89
CA PRO A 52 -9.77 -24.98 -14.89
C PRO A 52 -9.12 -25.07 -16.28
N ALA A 53 -9.48 -26.11 -17.06
CA ALA A 53 -8.80 -26.44 -18.31
C ALA A 53 -8.78 -25.32 -19.39
N ASN A 54 -9.70 -24.36 -19.32
CA ASN A 54 -9.82 -23.21 -20.21
C ASN A 54 -9.71 -21.87 -19.46
N TYR A 55 -9.16 -21.87 -18.24
CA TYR A 55 -9.15 -20.71 -17.37
C TYR A 55 -8.50 -19.48 -18.04
N GLU A 56 -7.35 -19.65 -18.68
CA GLU A 56 -6.64 -18.57 -19.40
C GLU A 56 -7.48 -17.93 -20.50
N GLU A 57 -8.16 -18.75 -21.31
CA GLU A 57 -9.00 -18.27 -22.41
C GLU A 57 -10.21 -17.51 -21.86
N VAL A 58 -10.84 -18.03 -20.81
CA VAL A 58 -11.96 -17.37 -20.14
C VAL A 58 -11.51 -16.07 -19.45
N SER A 59 -10.35 -16.07 -18.79
CA SER A 59 -9.79 -14.88 -18.15
C SER A 59 -9.51 -13.79 -19.18
N ALA A 60 -8.93 -14.13 -20.34
CA ALA A 60 -8.73 -13.17 -21.44
C ALA A 60 -10.03 -12.63 -22.01
N GLU A 61 -11.01 -13.50 -22.29
CA GLU A 61 -12.32 -13.08 -22.78
C GLU A 61 -13.05 -12.16 -21.79
N LEU A 62 -12.98 -12.45 -20.49
CA LEU A 62 -13.58 -11.63 -19.45
C LEU A 62 -12.83 -10.32 -19.24
N TYR A 63 -11.50 -10.32 -19.31
CA TYR A 63 -10.71 -9.10 -19.23
C TYR A 63 -11.06 -8.16 -20.39
N ASP A 64 -11.05 -8.66 -21.63
CA ASP A 64 -11.40 -7.86 -22.82
C ASP A 64 -12.83 -7.31 -22.72
N LYS A 65 -13.76 -8.11 -22.17
CA LYS A 65 -15.17 -7.72 -22.04
C LYS A 65 -15.39 -6.67 -20.94
N GLU A 66 -14.80 -6.87 -19.76
CA GLU A 66 -15.13 -6.08 -18.56
C GLU A 66 -14.15 -4.92 -18.33
N LEU A 67 -12.90 -5.06 -18.79
CA LEU A 67 -11.80 -4.10 -18.59
C LEU A 67 -11.14 -3.65 -19.90
N GLY A 68 -11.65 -4.05 -21.07
CA GLY A 68 -11.09 -3.66 -22.37
C GLY A 68 -11.07 -2.14 -22.60
N ASP A 69 -12.10 -1.42 -22.14
CA ASP A 69 -12.13 0.05 -22.24
C ASP A 69 -11.10 0.71 -21.32
N PHE A 70 -10.90 0.19 -20.11
CA PHE A 70 -9.82 0.59 -19.20
C PHE A 70 -8.47 0.38 -19.86
N TRP A 71 -8.22 -0.83 -20.35
CA TRP A 71 -6.92 -1.18 -20.93
C TRP A 71 -6.62 -0.36 -22.19
N ALA A 72 -7.61 -0.18 -23.07
CA ALA A 72 -7.46 0.64 -24.27
C ALA A 72 -7.24 2.13 -23.95
N ALA A 73 -7.80 2.64 -22.85
CA ALA A 73 -7.53 3.99 -22.37
C ALA A 73 -6.13 4.09 -21.74
N TYR A 74 -5.74 3.10 -20.92
CA TYR A 74 -4.46 3.07 -20.23
C TYR A 74 -3.28 2.98 -21.20
N GLN A 75 -3.37 2.15 -22.24
CA GLN A 75 -2.34 2.05 -23.28
C GLN A 75 -2.08 3.36 -24.05
N LYS A 76 -3.00 4.33 -24.01
CA LYS A 76 -2.75 5.65 -24.61
C LYS A 76 -1.80 6.49 -23.77
N ALA A 77 -1.71 6.25 -22.46
CA ALA A 77 -0.79 6.97 -21.58
C ALA A 77 0.68 6.74 -22.00
N ASP A 78 1.00 5.56 -22.55
CA ASP A 78 2.32 5.24 -23.12
C ASP A 78 2.69 6.10 -24.35
N GLU A 79 1.69 6.70 -25.00
CA GLU A 79 1.87 7.57 -26.17
C GLU A 79 1.98 9.05 -25.80
N ALA A 80 1.82 9.40 -24.51
CA ALA A 80 1.87 10.78 -24.03
C ALA A 80 3.24 11.43 -24.27
N GLU A 81 3.24 12.69 -24.72
CA GLU A 81 4.47 13.44 -24.93
C GLU A 81 4.96 14.13 -23.65
N THR A 82 4.08 14.32 -22.67
CA THR A 82 4.39 15.00 -21.41
C THR A 82 3.77 14.30 -20.20
N VAL A 83 4.33 14.54 -19.01
CA VAL A 83 3.83 13.98 -17.74
C VAL A 83 2.39 14.41 -17.46
N SER A 84 2.05 15.67 -17.76
CA SER A 84 0.69 16.17 -17.53
C SER A 84 -0.31 15.52 -18.50
N GLU A 85 0.10 15.26 -19.75
CA GLU A 85 -0.73 14.50 -20.69
C GLU A 85 -0.93 13.06 -20.22
N LYS A 86 0.15 12.40 -19.76
CA LYS A 86 0.10 11.05 -19.19
C LYS A 86 -0.92 10.97 -18.04
N PHE A 87 -0.82 11.85 -17.06
CA PHE A 87 -1.76 11.90 -15.92
C PHE A 87 -3.21 12.11 -16.35
N ALA A 88 -3.46 12.95 -17.36
CA ALA A 88 -4.81 13.17 -17.87
C ALA A 88 -5.38 11.91 -18.56
N LEU A 89 -4.54 11.16 -19.29
CA LEU A 89 -4.93 9.90 -19.94
C LEU A 89 -5.12 8.76 -18.93
N GLU A 90 -4.29 8.68 -17.91
CA GLU A 90 -4.45 7.75 -16.78
C GLU A 90 -5.74 8.02 -16.00
N ALA A 91 -6.09 9.30 -15.79
CA ALA A 91 -7.36 9.66 -15.16
C ALA A 91 -8.58 9.15 -15.96
N ILE A 92 -8.50 9.22 -17.29
CA ILE A 92 -9.52 8.66 -18.18
C ILE A 92 -9.56 7.13 -18.06
N ALA A 93 -8.40 6.47 -17.99
CA ALA A 93 -8.33 5.03 -17.78
C ALA A 93 -8.95 4.63 -16.44
N GLU A 94 -8.62 5.30 -15.33
CA GLU A 94 -9.20 4.99 -14.03
C GLU A 94 -10.71 5.19 -14.00
N ALA A 95 -11.24 6.22 -14.66
CA ALA A 95 -12.67 6.38 -14.83
C ALA A 95 -13.29 5.11 -15.44
N LYS A 96 -12.71 4.56 -16.52
CA LYS A 96 -13.14 3.29 -17.12
C LYS A 96 -13.02 2.09 -16.18
N LEU A 97 -11.96 2.02 -15.38
CA LEU A 97 -11.80 0.97 -14.38
C LEU A 97 -12.91 1.03 -13.34
N MET A 98 -13.20 2.20 -12.78
CA MET A 98 -14.27 2.35 -11.79
C MET A 98 -15.65 2.11 -12.39
N GLU A 99 -15.89 2.58 -13.61
CA GLU A 99 -17.11 2.32 -14.36
C GLU A 99 -17.36 0.82 -14.55
N SER A 100 -16.32 -0.01 -14.68
CA SER A 100 -16.50 -1.47 -14.77
C SER A 100 -17.18 -2.06 -13.53
N GLY A 101 -17.10 -1.40 -12.37
CA GLY A 101 -17.68 -1.89 -11.12
C GLY A 101 -17.11 -3.23 -10.64
N VAL A 102 -15.95 -3.67 -11.14
CA VAL A 102 -15.27 -4.88 -10.63
C VAL A 102 -14.61 -4.63 -9.26
N MET A 103 -14.34 -3.36 -8.95
CA MET A 103 -13.74 -2.90 -7.72
C MET A 103 -14.51 -1.67 -7.20
N LEU A 104 -14.74 -1.64 -5.89
CA LEU A 104 -15.35 -0.54 -5.14
C LEU A 104 -14.33 0.00 -4.13
N PRO A 105 -13.81 1.22 -4.28
CA PRO A 105 -13.01 1.85 -3.22
C PRO A 105 -13.83 1.93 -1.92
N LEU A 106 -13.25 1.53 -0.80
CA LEU A 106 -13.92 1.52 0.51
C LEU A 106 -13.33 2.57 1.44
N GLN A 107 -12.03 2.50 1.70
CA GLN A 107 -11.37 3.37 2.68
C GLN A 107 -9.85 3.49 2.47
N SER A 108 -9.26 4.52 3.08
CA SER A 108 -7.81 4.69 3.29
C SER A 108 -7.38 4.24 4.68
N LYS A 109 -6.08 4.16 4.96
CA LYS A 109 -5.60 4.18 6.36
C LYS A 109 -5.75 5.59 6.93
N GLY A 110 -5.71 5.71 8.25
CA GLY A 110 -5.87 6.98 8.96
C GLY A 110 -7.34 7.39 9.14
N GLY A 111 -7.61 8.69 9.29
CA GLY A 111 -8.96 9.22 9.55
C GLY A 111 -9.54 8.89 10.94
N ASN A 112 -8.79 8.20 11.80
CA ASN A 112 -9.15 7.92 13.18
C ASN A 112 -8.86 9.10 14.11
N TYR A 113 -9.52 9.17 15.27
CA TYR A 113 -9.09 10.08 16.33
C TYR A 113 -7.68 9.72 16.79
N SER A 114 -6.88 10.73 17.12
CA SER A 114 -5.50 10.59 17.59
C SER A 114 -5.16 11.64 18.64
N ILE A 115 -4.19 11.32 19.49
CA ILE A 115 -3.54 12.26 20.43
C ILE A 115 -2.02 12.15 20.25
N SER A 116 -1.31 13.28 20.31
CA SER A 116 0.13 13.27 20.02
C SER A 116 0.88 14.44 20.66
N ARG A 117 2.17 14.23 20.90
CA ARG A 117 3.21 15.23 21.21
C ARG A 117 4.01 15.61 19.97
N VAL A 118 3.72 15.01 18.82
CA VAL A 118 4.44 15.26 17.57
C VAL A 118 3.72 16.32 16.77
N ALA A 119 4.45 17.34 16.34
CA ALA A 119 3.92 18.37 15.46
C ALA A 119 3.61 17.76 14.08
N PRO A 120 2.43 18.02 13.49
CA PRO A 120 2.07 17.47 12.18
C PRO A 120 3.04 17.97 11.11
N TYR A 121 3.34 17.14 10.10
CA TYR A 121 4.20 17.48 8.95
C TYR A 121 5.63 17.93 9.29
N THR A 122 6.21 17.40 10.37
CA THR A 122 7.61 17.71 10.74
C THR A 122 8.58 16.58 10.46
N PHE A 123 8.08 15.37 10.25
CA PHE A 123 8.77 14.32 9.51
C PHE A 123 8.02 14.10 8.19
N ASP A 124 8.61 13.34 7.28
CA ASP A 124 8.02 13.10 5.96
C ASP A 124 6.60 12.50 6.08
N TYR A 125 5.75 12.87 5.13
CA TYR A 125 4.39 12.37 4.97
C TYR A 125 4.14 11.87 3.54
N THR A 126 5.22 11.69 2.76
CA THR A 126 5.14 11.18 1.40
C THR A 126 4.33 9.90 1.40
N LEU A 127 3.44 9.81 0.42
CA LEU A 127 2.40 8.81 0.43
C LEU A 127 2.83 7.51 -0.27
N TRP A 128 4.12 7.40 -0.61
CA TRP A 128 4.76 6.29 -1.31
C TRP A 128 6.17 6.05 -0.78
N GLY A 129 6.74 4.89 -1.11
CA GLY A 129 8.08 4.50 -0.67
C GLY A 129 8.15 4.21 0.84
N ASN A 130 9.33 4.43 1.45
CA ASN A 130 9.53 4.24 2.90
C ASN A 130 9.87 5.52 3.66
N ASP A 131 9.95 6.67 2.99
CA ASP A 131 10.46 7.90 3.63
C ASP A 131 9.54 8.40 4.77
N MET A 132 8.24 8.08 4.74
CA MET A 132 7.30 8.38 5.84
C MET A 132 7.70 7.77 7.20
N ASP A 133 8.59 6.75 7.21
CA ASP A 133 9.12 6.11 8.42
C ASP A 133 10.49 6.66 8.86
N ARG A 134 10.95 7.75 8.23
CA ARG A 134 12.16 8.49 8.62
C ARG A 134 11.84 9.55 9.66
N TYR A 135 12.06 9.23 10.93
CA TYR A 135 11.61 10.06 12.04
C TYR A 135 12.61 11.14 12.51
N HIS A 136 13.74 11.30 11.84
CA HIS A 136 14.84 12.16 12.33
C HIS A 136 14.52 13.66 12.34
N ASN A 137 13.60 14.11 11.50
CA ASN A 137 13.17 15.51 11.45
C ASN A 137 11.98 15.82 12.38
N ALA A 138 11.35 14.81 13.00
CA ALA A 138 10.17 15.00 13.83
C ALA A 138 10.39 16.05 14.94
N VAL A 139 9.40 16.93 15.11
CA VAL A 139 9.38 17.92 16.21
C VAL A 139 8.45 17.43 17.29
N VAL A 140 9.01 17.11 18.46
CA VAL A 140 8.29 16.46 19.56
C VAL A 140 8.32 17.33 20.81
N THR A 141 7.17 17.45 21.47
CA THR A 141 6.98 18.19 22.73
C THR A 141 6.99 17.25 23.94
N THR A 142 7.10 17.79 25.15
CA THR A 142 6.94 17.04 26.40
C THR A 142 5.47 16.87 26.78
N GLU A 143 4.67 17.89 26.47
CA GLU A 143 3.22 17.96 26.71
C GLU A 143 2.45 17.46 25.48
N LEU A 144 1.25 16.89 25.67
CA LEU A 144 0.34 16.61 24.55
C LEU A 144 -0.05 17.92 23.85
N ILE A 145 0.01 17.92 22.52
CA ILE A 145 -0.38 19.07 21.70
C ILE A 145 -1.91 19.11 21.62
N LYS A 146 -2.49 20.28 21.87
CA LYS A 146 -3.94 20.47 21.77
C LYS A 146 -4.44 20.33 20.35
N ALA A 147 -5.66 19.83 20.18
CA ALA A 147 -6.29 19.71 18.86
C ALA A 147 -6.40 21.05 18.11
N SER A 148 -6.57 22.17 18.83
CA SER A 148 -6.56 23.52 18.25
C SER A 148 -5.21 23.93 17.69
N ASP A 149 -4.12 23.51 18.32
CA ASP A 149 -2.76 23.80 17.89
C ASP A 149 -2.38 22.92 16.69
N VAL A 150 -2.79 21.65 16.68
CA VAL A 150 -2.67 20.78 15.49
C VAL A 150 -3.37 21.41 14.29
N SER A 151 -4.60 21.90 14.47
CA SER A 151 -5.35 22.56 13.39
C SER A 151 -4.64 23.82 12.87
N THR A 152 -4.08 24.63 13.77
CA THR A 152 -3.32 25.84 13.41
C THR A 152 -2.05 25.48 12.62
N MET A 153 -1.33 24.46 13.06
CA MET A 153 -0.13 23.98 12.38
C MET A 153 -0.44 23.38 11.00
N ARG A 154 -1.52 22.61 10.85
CA ARG A 154 -1.95 22.08 9.54
C ARG A 154 -2.29 23.19 8.54
N ALA A 155 -3.03 24.21 8.97
CA ALA A 155 -3.35 25.36 8.12
C ALA A 155 -2.07 26.11 7.72
N LYS A 156 -1.15 26.31 8.67
CA LYS A 156 0.13 26.96 8.36
C LYS A 156 0.99 26.14 7.41
N TRP A 157 1.02 24.82 7.59
CA TRP A 157 1.74 23.94 6.69
C TRP A 157 1.21 24.07 5.25
N ALA A 158 -0.11 24.12 5.05
CA ALA A 158 -0.70 24.33 3.73
C ALA A 158 -0.28 25.67 3.08
N GLU A 159 0.01 26.71 3.88
CA GLU A 159 0.56 27.99 3.40
C GLU A 159 2.05 27.93 3.06
N LEU A 160 2.82 27.10 3.77
CA LEU A 160 4.28 27.06 3.71
C LEU A 160 4.84 25.87 2.91
N LYS A 161 4.02 24.88 2.54
CA LYS A 161 4.44 23.69 1.79
C LYS A 161 5.26 24.08 0.55
N GLY A 162 6.47 23.54 0.44
CA GLY A 162 7.42 23.77 -0.65
C GLY A 162 8.37 24.95 -0.43
N THR A 163 8.35 25.60 0.74
CA THR A 163 9.22 26.73 1.07
C THR A 163 10.44 26.34 1.92
N GLY A 164 10.38 25.21 2.62
CA GLY A 164 11.38 24.77 3.60
C GLY A 164 11.36 25.56 4.91
N GLU A 165 10.33 26.38 5.16
CA GLU A 165 10.23 27.25 6.34
C GLU A 165 9.32 26.68 7.45
N TYR A 166 8.54 25.64 7.17
CA TYR A 166 7.51 25.16 8.08
C TYR A 166 8.06 24.62 9.40
N GLU A 167 9.10 23.78 9.37
CA GLU A 167 9.66 23.17 10.58
C GLU A 167 10.14 24.23 11.60
N ALA A 168 10.87 25.24 11.12
CA ALA A 168 11.35 26.35 11.93
C ALA A 168 10.20 27.17 12.52
N TRP A 169 9.14 27.38 11.73
CA TRP A 169 7.92 28.02 12.21
C TRP A 169 7.22 27.16 13.28
N ALA A 170 7.07 25.86 13.07
CA ALA A 170 6.39 24.96 13.99
C ALA A 170 7.09 24.91 15.36
N LYS A 171 8.42 24.83 15.37
CA LYS A 171 9.24 24.94 16.59
C LYS A 171 8.96 26.23 17.34
N SER A 172 9.01 27.37 16.63
CA SER A 172 8.76 28.69 17.22
C SER A 172 7.33 28.84 17.76
N TYR A 173 6.34 28.37 17.00
CA TYR A 173 4.93 28.40 17.39
C TYR A 173 4.69 27.59 18.67
N LEU A 174 5.23 26.38 18.75
CA LEU A 174 5.09 25.51 19.92
C LEU A 174 5.71 26.15 21.17
N GLU A 175 6.91 26.71 21.07
CA GLU A 175 7.54 27.42 22.18
C GLU A 175 6.72 28.65 22.63
N GLU A 176 6.16 29.42 21.68
CA GLU A 176 5.29 30.56 21.95
C GLU A 176 3.97 30.16 22.64
N GLN A 177 3.42 28.99 22.31
CA GLN A 177 2.25 28.41 22.99
C GLN A 177 2.61 27.76 24.34
N GLY A 178 3.89 27.71 24.70
CA GLY A 178 4.38 27.22 25.99
C GLY A 178 4.67 25.73 26.05
N TYR A 179 4.81 25.05 24.90
CA TYR A 179 5.27 23.67 24.83
C TYR A 179 6.78 23.59 25.00
N THR A 180 7.26 22.47 25.56
CA THR A 180 8.69 22.19 25.73
C THR A 180 9.14 21.16 24.69
N LEU A 181 10.00 21.57 23.74
CA LEU A 181 10.59 20.66 22.76
C LEU A 181 11.56 19.67 23.42
N LYS A 182 11.60 18.44 22.90
CA LYS A 182 12.54 17.39 23.33
C LYS A 182 13.13 16.67 22.11
N ASP A 183 14.27 16.01 22.32
CA ASP A 183 15.05 15.28 21.29
C ASP A 183 14.89 13.76 21.39
N THR A 184 13.82 13.30 22.06
CA THR A 184 13.48 11.87 22.14
C THR A 184 12.11 11.63 21.55
N TYR A 185 11.99 10.58 20.75
CA TYR A 185 10.72 10.13 20.20
C TYR A 185 10.47 8.67 20.57
N ASN A 186 9.40 8.42 21.31
CA ASN A 186 8.96 7.10 21.72
C ASN A 186 7.70 6.71 20.93
N TYR A 187 7.84 5.68 20.10
CA TYR A 187 6.81 5.21 19.18
C TYR A 187 6.34 3.80 19.55
N GLN A 188 5.04 3.51 19.43
CA GLN A 188 4.45 2.22 19.83
C GLN A 188 3.50 1.70 18.76
N LEU A 189 4.03 1.46 17.55
CA LEU A 189 3.40 0.60 16.54
C LEU A 189 4.14 -0.73 16.35
N TYR A 190 5.20 -0.96 17.13
CA TYR A 190 6.00 -2.17 17.07
C TYR A 190 5.24 -3.37 17.63
N THR A 191 4.62 -4.16 16.76
CA THR A 191 3.80 -5.35 17.11
C THR A 191 4.53 -6.66 16.87
N GLN A 192 5.59 -6.66 16.05
CA GLN A 192 6.37 -7.82 15.64
C GLN A 192 7.84 -7.46 15.52
N ASP A 193 8.73 -8.42 15.76
CA ASP A 193 10.18 -8.21 15.61
C ASP A 193 10.60 -8.25 14.14
N PRO A 194 11.62 -7.46 13.71
CA PRO A 194 12.20 -7.63 12.38
C PRO A 194 12.72 -9.06 12.22
N THR A 195 12.39 -9.68 11.10
CA THR A 195 12.79 -11.04 10.75
C THR A 195 14.16 -11.05 10.06
N THR A 196 14.54 -9.91 9.48
CA THR A 196 15.86 -9.62 8.92
C THR A 196 16.22 -8.17 9.18
N TRP A 197 17.52 -7.86 9.17
CA TRP A 197 18.08 -6.51 9.14
C TRP A 197 18.64 -6.15 7.76
N ASP A 198 18.52 -7.05 6.79
CA ASP A 198 18.86 -6.82 5.39
C ASP A 198 17.69 -6.18 4.65
N ILE A 199 17.74 -4.86 4.48
CA ILE A 199 16.67 -4.10 3.83
C ILE A 199 16.47 -4.49 2.36
N LEU A 200 17.51 -4.99 1.68
CA LEU A 200 17.47 -5.34 0.26
C LEU A 200 16.95 -6.77 0.02
N ALA A 201 16.63 -7.51 1.08
CA ALA A 201 16.16 -8.90 1.03
C ALA A 201 14.78 -9.08 1.68
N THR A 202 13.95 -8.02 1.70
CA THR A 202 12.61 -8.06 2.29
C THR A 202 11.65 -7.08 1.62
N SER A 203 10.39 -7.48 1.49
CA SER A 203 9.24 -6.64 1.15
C SER A 203 8.35 -6.32 2.35
N GLN A 204 8.71 -6.80 3.54
CA GLN A 204 7.85 -6.70 4.72
C GLN A 204 8.00 -5.33 5.41
N SER A 205 6.85 -4.70 5.70
CA SER A 205 6.75 -3.44 6.46
C SER A 205 7.48 -3.51 7.81
N VAL A 206 7.29 -4.60 8.55
CA VAL A 206 7.90 -4.80 9.88
C VAL A 206 9.44 -4.75 9.88
N ASP A 207 10.07 -5.11 8.75
CA ASP A 207 11.51 -4.99 8.56
C ASP A 207 11.86 -3.57 8.06
N ALA A 208 11.18 -3.13 7.00
CA ALA A 208 11.50 -1.88 6.30
C ALA A 208 11.38 -0.63 7.18
N GLU A 209 10.31 -0.52 7.97
CA GLU A 209 10.06 0.63 8.87
C GLU A 209 11.22 0.82 9.87
N ALA A 210 11.82 -0.28 10.35
CA ALA A 210 12.92 -0.21 11.32
C ALA A 210 14.24 0.13 10.62
N ILE A 211 14.51 -0.52 9.48
CA ILE A 211 15.82 -0.44 8.81
C ILE A 211 15.97 0.86 8.00
N VAL A 212 14.88 1.48 7.52
CA VAL A 212 14.94 2.76 6.78
C VAL A 212 15.63 3.87 7.56
N ASN A 213 15.58 3.82 8.89
CA ASN A 213 16.25 4.75 9.79
C ASN A 213 17.79 4.60 9.81
N THR A 214 18.34 3.52 9.23
CA THR A 214 19.77 3.12 9.36
C THR A 214 20.64 3.45 8.13
N TYR A 215 20.00 3.72 6.99
CA TYR A 215 20.66 4.12 5.74
C TYR A 215 20.05 5.42 5.20
N ASP A 216 20.70 6.00 4.22
CA ASP A 216 20.19 7.15 3.48
C ASP A 216 20.15 6.83 1.97
N GLY A 217 19.17 7.40 1.27
CA GLY A 217 18.94 7.17 -0.16
C GLY A 217 19.72 8.13 -1.05
N LEU A 218 19.52 8.07 -2.37
CA LEU A 218 20.03 9.12 -3.27
C LEU A 218 19.28 10.44 -3.05
N MET A 219 17.97 10.33 -2.85
CA MET A 219 17.03 11.41 -2.63
C MET A 219 16.14 11.03 -1.44
N GLU A 220 15.55 12.01 -0.76
CA GLU A 220 14.63 11.83 0.36
C GLU A 220 13.59 12.96 0.34
N TYR A 221 12.33 12.67 0.68
CA TYR A 221 11.33 13.72 0.85
C TYR A 221 11.45 14.45 2.20
N ASP A 222 11.24 15.77 2.19
CA ASP A 222 11.15 16.56 3.42
C ASP A 222 9.73 16.56 4.04
N GLY A 223 9.58 17.15 5.23
CA GLY A 223 8.28 17.31 5.90
C GLY A 223 7.27 18.21 5.15
N GLU A 224 7.69 18.84 4.06
CA GLU A 224 6.81 19.59 3.15
C GLU A 224 6.48 18.77 1.89
N GLY A 225 6.94 17.51 1.79
CA GLY A 225 6.69 16.58 0.71
C GLY A 225 7.35 17.01 -0.60
N THR A 226 8.51 17.66 -0.48
CA THR A 226 9.38 18.00 -1.61
C THR A 226 10.54 17.03 -1.64
N LEU A 227 10.82 16.44 -2.80
CA LEU A 227 11.97 15.54 -2.97
C LEU A 227 13.27 16.35 -2.90
N GLN A 228 14.14 16.01 -1.95
CA GLN A 228 15.41 16.68 -1.68
C GLN A 228 16.61 15.77 -2.00
N PRO A 229 17.77 16.34 -2.39
CA PRO A 229 19.01 15.58 -2.49
C PRO A 229 19.47 15.03 -1.13
N ALA A 230 19.61 13.71 -1.03
CA ALA A 230 20.08 12.99 0.15
C ALA A 230 21.55 12.59 -0.01
N LEU A 231 21.95 11.33 -0.19
CA LEU A 231 23.35 10.98 -0.50
C LEU A 231 23.82 11.52 -1.86
N ALA A 232 22.91 11.87 -2.76
CA ALA A 232 23.24 12.68 -3.94
C ALA A 232 23.29 14.18 -3.59
N GLU A 233 24.20 14.91 -4.24
CA GLU A 233 24.25 16.37 -4.23
C GLU A 233 23.41 16.96 -5.38
N SER A 234 23.30 16.23 -6.48
CA SER A 234 22.58 16.60 -7.69
C SER A 234 22.41 15.39 -8.61
N TYR A 235 21.51 15.52 -9.59
CA TYR A 235 21.39 14.55 -10.68
C TYR A 235 21.09 15.26 -12.00
N GLU A 236 21.38 14.56 -13.10
CA GLU A 236 21.08 14.98 -14.47
C GLU A 236 20.27 13.88 -15.16
N VAL A 237 19.32 14.27 -16.01
CA VAL A 237 18.57 13.35 -16.88
C VAL A 237 18.93 13.68 -18.32
N SER A 238 19.24 12.64 -19.08
CA SER A 238 19.48 12.73 -20.53
C SER A 238 18.26 13.25 -21.30
N ASP A 239 18.50 13.84 -22.48
CA ASP A 239 17.43 14.41 -23.34
C ASP A 239 16.37 13.38 -23.77
N ASP A 240 16.73 12.09 -23.83
CA ASP A 240 15.81 10.99 -24.16
C ASP A 240 15.16 10.35 -22.94
N GLY A 241 15.49 10.80 -21.72
CA GLY A 241 14.93 10.28 -20.47
C GLY A 241 15.38 8.87 -20.10
N LEU A 242 16.39 8.32 -20.77
CA LEU A 242 16.83 6.93 -20.56
C LEU A 242 17.98 6.81 -19.57
N THR A 243 18.85 7.81 -19.49
CA THR A 243 19.99 7.82 -18.58
C THR A 243 19.80 8.87 -17.47
N TYR A 244 19.95 8.42 -16.22
CA TYR A 244 19.98 9.25 -15.02
C TYR A 244 21.36 9.20 -14.38
N THR A 245 22.00 10.35 -14.19
CA THR A 245 23.34 10.45 -13.59
C THR A 245 23.27 11.18 -12.26
N PHE A 246 23.67 10.51 -11.17
CA PHE A 246 23.70 11.07 -9.82
C PHE A 246 25.14 11.38 -9.39
N HIS A 247 25.34 12.57 -8.83
CA HIS A 247 26.62 12.98 -8.25
C HIS A 247 26.56 12.88 -6.73
N LEU A 248 27.36 12.00 -6.14
CA LEU A 248 27.30 11.67 -4.72
C LEU A 248 28.08 12.66 -3.85
N ARG A 249 27.60 12.81 -2.61
CA ARG A 249 28.26 13.57 -1.55
C ARG A 249 29.64 13.02 -1.24
N LYS A 250 30.64 13.90 -1.25
CA LYS A 250 31.99 13.53 -0.83
C LYS A 250 32.12 13.62 0.69
N GLY A 251 32.64 12.56 1.29
CA GLY A 251 32.89 12.49 2.72
C GLY A 251 31.75 11.92 3.57
N ALA A 252 30.64 11.49 2.95
CA ALA A 252 29.69 10.61 3.60
C ALA A 252 30.37 9.27 3.96
N THR A 253 30.04 8.69 5.11
CA THR A 253 30.72 7.50 5.62
C THR A 253 29.77 6.43 6.09
N TRP A 254 30.17 5.18 5.90
CA TRP A 254 29.61 4.02 6.58
C TRP A 254 30.24 3.86 7.97
N VAL A 255 29.42 3.54 8.96
CA VAL A 255 29.85 3.15 10.31
C VAL A 255 29.27 1.79 10.68
N ASP A 256 29.85 1.12 11.68
CA ASP A 256 29.23 -0.04 12.32
C ASP A 256 28.26 0.37 13.45
N SER A 257 27.62 -0.60 14.10
CA SER A 257 26.69 -0.36 15.21
C SER A 257 27.30 0.38 16.42
N GLN A 258 28.64 0.46 16.50
CA GLN A 258 29.36 1.19 17.54
C GLN A 258 29.77 2.60 17.07
N GLY A 259 29.37 3.03 15.88
CA GLY A 259 29.72 4.32 15.28
C GLY A 259 31.16 4.39 14.79
N ARG A 260 31.84 3.25 14.60
CA ARG A 260 33.22 3.24 14.08
C ARG A 260 33.17 3.24 12.56
N LYS A 261 33.94 4.13 11.94
CA LYS A 261 34.04 4.19 10.47
C LYS A 261 34.44 2.84 9.87
N VAL A 262 33.63 2.37 8.93
CA VAL A 262 33.85 1.19 8.08
C VAL A 262 34.48 1.63 6.76
N ALA A 263 33.85 2.54 6.04
CA ALA A 263 34.26 3.00 4.71
C ALA A 263 33.71 4.42 4.41
N ASP A 264 34.14 5.00 3.29
CA ASP A 264 33.45 6.14 2.67
C ASP A 264 32.30 5.60 1.81
N VAL A 265 31.21 6.37 1.67
CA VAL A 265 30.10 6.05 0.75
C VAL A 265 30.58 6.33 -0.68
N THR A 266 30.30 5.40 -1.59
CA THR A 266 30.69 5.48 -3.02
C THR A 266 29.58 5.01 -3.96
N ALA A 267 29.71 5.28 -5.26
CA ALA A 267 28.75 4.83 -6.26
C ALA A 267 28.67 3.30 -6.37
N ASP A 268 29.76 2.57 -6.06
CA ASP A 268 29.72 1.10 -6.04
C ASP A 268 28.78 0.56 -4.96
N ASP A 269 28.47 1.32 -3.90
CA ASP A 269 27.55 0.87 -2.87
C ASP A 269 26.11 0.71 -3.40
N PHE A 270 25.71 1.54 -4.37
CA PHE A 270 24.40 1.42 -5.03
C PHE A 270 24.39 0.31 -6.09
N VAL A 271 25.51 0.11 -6.80
CA VAL A 271 25.69 -1.03 -7.72
C VAL A 271 25.62 -2.35 -6.95
N ALA A 272 26.32 -2.44 -5.82
CA ALA A 272 26.31 -3.59 -4.93
C ALA A 272 24.92 -3.83 -4.32
N GLY A 273 24.26 -2.77 -3.83
CA GLY A 273 22.92 -2.86 -3.27
C GLY A 273 21.91 -3.40 -4.28
N MET A 274 21.90 -2.83 -5.48
CA MET A 274 21.02 -3.30 -6.56
C MET A 274 21.31 -4.74 -6.97
N GLN A 275 22.60 -5.13 -7.07
CA GLN A 275 22.97 -6.51 -7.38
C GLN A 275 22.47 -7.49 -6.32
N HIS A 276 22.72 -7.19 -5.05
CA HIS A 276 22.27 -8.04 -3.95
C HIS A 276 20.75 -8.12 -3.88
N MET A 277 20.01 -7.03 -4.12
CA MET A 277 18.55 -7.06 -4.16
C MET A 277 18.03 -8.05 -5.23
N MET A 278 18.57 -7.98 -6.45
CA MET A 278 18.19 -8.92 -7.52
C MET A 278 18.63 -10.37 -7.25
N ASP A 279 19.72 -10.56 -6.51
CA ASP A 279 20.19 -11.89 -6.09
C ASP A 279 19.32 -12.48 -4.97
N ALA A 280 18.90 -11.63 -4.02
CA ALA A 280 18.13 -12.02 -2.84
C ALA A 280 16.67 -12.30 -3.12
N GLN A 281 16.08 -11.58 -4.08
CA GLN A 281 14.68 -11.68 -4.48
C GLN A 281 13.70 -11.61 -3.29
N GLY A 282 13.82 -10.53 -2.51
CA GLY A 282 13.03 -10.26 -1.30
C GLY A 282 11.55 -9.90 -1.56
N GLY A 283 11.13 -9.80 -2.82
CA GLY A 283 9.74 -9.58 -3.23
C GLY A 283 9.44 -8.18 -3.76
N LEU A 284 10.47 -7.38 -4.06
CA LEU A 284 10.34 -6.00 -4.57
C LEU A 284 10.95 -5.82 -5.97
N GLU A 285 11.34 -6.92 -6.61
CA GLU A 285 12.09 -6.91 -7.87
C GLU A 285 11.25 -6.36 -9.01
N TYR A 286 9.93 -6.60 -8.96
CA TYR A 286 8.96 -6.12 -9.94
C TYR A 286 9.01 -4.60 -10.16
N LEU A 287 9.49 -3.83 -9.17
CA LEU A 287 9.60 -2.37 -9.24
C LEU A 287 10.71 -1.89 -10.18
N ILE A 288 11.65 -2.76 -10.55
CA ILE A 288 12.73 -2.40 -11.48
C ILE A 288 12.68 -3.21 -12.78
N GLU A 289 11.90 -4.29 -12.81
CA GLU A 289 11.65 -5.08 -14.00
C GLU A 289 10.95 -4.25 -15.07
N GLY A 290 11.42 -4.33 -16.32
CA GLY A 290 10.93 -3.49 -17.42
C GLY A 290 11.26 -1.99 -17.30
N ILE A 291 11.94 -1.57 -16.22
CA ILE A 291 12.37 -0.17 -16.02
C ILE A 291 13.89 -0.06 -16.20
N ILE A 292 14.69 -0.82 -15.44
CA ILE A 292 16.16 -0.77 -15.53
C ILE A 292 16.63 -1.76 -16.60
N THR A 293 17.52 -1.31 -17.48
CA THR A 293 18.05 -2.13 -18.57
C THR A 293 18.58 -3.47 -18.06
N ASN A 294 18.08 -4.57 -18.62
CA ASN A 294 18.48 -5.94 -18.30
C ASN A 294 18.12 -6.43 -16.88
N ALA A 295 17.33 -5.68 -16.09
CA ALA A 295 16.91 -6.11 -14.76
C ALA A 295 16.12 -7.43 -14.82
N SER A 296 15.05 -7.49 -15.61
CA SER A 296 14.22 -8.69 -15.77
C SER A 296 15.03 -9.89 -16.27
N GLN A 297 15.99 -9.65 -17.17
CA GLN A 297 16.86 -10.69 -17.73
C GLN A 297 17.86 -11.19 -16.69
N TYR A 298 18.34 -10.33 -15.78
CA TYR A 298 19.20 -10.75 -14.69
C TYR A 298 18.43 -11.56 -13.63
N ILE A 299 17.27 -11.06 -13.19
CA ILE A 299 16.38 -11.72 -12.22
C ILE A 299 15.95 -13.10 -12.71
N SER A 300 15.61 -13.22 -14.00
CA SER A 300 15.25 -14.51 -14.62
C SER A 300 16.45 -15.43 -14.95
N GLY A 301 17.68 -14.94 -14.80
CA GLY A 301 18.92 -15.68 -15.08
C GLY A 301 19.29 -15.80 -16.56
N GLU A 302 18.61 -15.09 -17.47
CA GLU A 302 19.02 -14.97 -18.88
C GLU A 302 20.36 -14.21 -19.01
N VAL A 303 20.54 -13.18 -18.19
CA VAL A 303 21.79 -12.46 -17.98
C VAL A 303 22.37 -12.89 -16.63
N THR A 304 23.64 -13.25 -16.59
CA THR A 304 24.34 -13.66 -15.35
C THR A 304 25.53 -12.75 -14.99
N ASP A 305 25.89 -11.85 -15.91
CA ASP A 305 26.93 -10.86 -15.71
C ASP A 305 26.26 -9.53 -15.40
N PHE A 306 26.29 -9.14 -14.12
CA PHE A 306 25.64 -7.93 -13.62
C PHE A 306 26.17 -6.65 -14.29
N SER A 307 27.37 -6.67 -14.88
CA SER A 307 27.87 -5.49 -15.63
C SER A 307 27.05 -5.15 -16.89
N GLN A 308 26.13 -6.02 -17.29
CA GLN A 308 25.15 -5.74 -18.36
C GLN A 308 23.87 -5.08 -17.83
N VAL A 309 23.63 -5.07 -16.52
CA VAL A 309 22.48 -4.40 -15.91
C VAL A 309 22.73 -2.88 -15.90
N GLY A 310 21.67 -2.11 -16.13
CA GLY A 310 21.69 -0.65 -16.27
C GLY A 310 21.95 0.11 -14.97
N VAL A 311 22.89 -0.33 -14.13
CA VAL A 311 23.33 0.37 -12.91
C VAL A 311 24.85 0.30 -12.83
N LYS A 312 25.52 1.44 -12.91
CA LYS A 312 26.99 1.48 -12.94
C LYS A 312 27.59 2.66 -12.19
N ALA A 313 28.70 2.40 -11.51
CA ALA A 313 29.58 3.41 -10.97
C ALA A 313 30.53 3.88 -12.10
N VAL A 314 30.34 5.11 -12.58
CA VAL A 314 31.23 5.73 -13.59
C VAL A 314 32.57 6.11 -12.95
N ASP A 315 32.51 6.59 -11.71
CA ASP A 315 33.63 6.75 -10.79
C ASP A 315 33.13 6.64 -9.33
N ASP A 316 34.01 6.82 -8.34
CA ASP A 316 33.69 6.68 -6.92
C ASP A 316 32.49 7.52 -6.46
N TYR A 317 32.17 8.63 -7.15
CA TYR A 317 31.12 9.58 -6.74
C TYR A 317 30.13 9.90 -7.88
N THR A 318 30.09 9.08 -8.93
CA THR A 318 29.17 9.26 -10.05
C THR A 318 28.49 7.94 -10.36
N LEU A 319 27.19 7.87 -10.09
CA LEU A 319 26.33 6.71 -10.33
C LEU A 319 25.46 6.98 -11.56
N GLU A 320 25.31 6.00 -12.43
CA GLU A 320 24.48 6.10 -13.62
C GLU A 320 23.49 4.93 -13.68
N TYR A 321 22.22 5.26 -13.92
CA TYR A 321 21.16 4.31 -14.24
C TYR A 321 20.79 4.44 -15.72
N ASP A 322 20.68 3.31 -16.41
CA ASP A 322 20.22 3.19 -17.80
C ASP A 322 18.88 2.44 -17.83
N LEU A 323 17.84 3.10 -18.33
CA LEU A 323 16.46 2.59 -18.36
C LEU A 323 16.09 1.97 -19.71
N GLU A 324 15.11 1.06 -19.73
CA GLU A 324 14.60 0.42 -20.94
C GLU A 324 13.70 1.34 -21.77
N ALA A 325 13.00 2.24 -21.08
CA ALA A 325 12.12 3.26 -21.63
C ALA A 325 12.14 4.51 -20.73
N PRO A 326 11.72 5.69 -21.24
CA PRO A 326 11.62 6.88 -20.40
C PRO A 326 10.65 6.64 -19.24
N CYS A 327 11.14 6.81 -18.00
CA CYS A 327 10.36 6.66 -16.79
C CYS A 327 10.35 8.00 -16.05
N THR A 328 9.26 8.76 -16.19
CA THR A 328 9.17 10.14 -15.68
C THR A 328 9.07 10.20 -14.16
N TYR A 329 8.68 9.10 -13.52
CA TYR A 329 8.55 8.96 -12.07
C TYR A 329 9.74 8.28 -11.41
N PHE A 330 10.81 7.95 -12.16
CA PHE A 330 11.97 7.21 -11.65
C PHE A 330 12.56 7.83 -10.37
N THR A 331 12.64 9.16 -10.30
CA THR A 331 13.16 9.84 -9.10
C THR A 331 12.27 9.69 -7.87
N THR A 332 10.96 9.51 -8.06
CA THR A 332 10.02 9.30 -6.94
C THR A 332 10.18 7.91 -6.32
N MET A 333 10.71 6.94 -7.07
CA MET A 333 10.97 5.58 -6.61
C MET A 333 12.19 5.50 -5.68
N LEU A 334 13.10 6.49 -5.72
CA LEU A 334 14.39 6.44 -5.03
C LEU A 334 14.29 6.54 -3.50
N GLY A 335 13.13 6.93 -2.97
CA GLY A 335 12.82 6.87 -1.55
C GLY A 335 12.40 5.47 -1.07
N TYR A 336 12.40 4.48 -1.97
CA TYR A 336 12.02 3.10 -1.64
C TYR A 336 13.23 2.19 -1.49
N ASN A 337 13.10 1.18 -0.65
CA ASN A 337 14.24 0.40 -0.17
C ASN A 337 14.94 -0.46 -1.24
N VAL A 338 14.27 -0.75 -2.35
CA VAL A 338 14.88 -1.41 -3.51
C VAL A 338 16.09 -0.65 -4.08
N PHE A 339 16.20 0.66 -3.81
CA PHE A 339 17.33 1.52 -4.19
C PHE A 339 18.34 1.79 -3.07
N ALA A 340 18.20 1.13 -1.90
CA ALA A 340 19.10 1.35 -0.78
C ALA A 340 20.56 0.98 -1.12
N PRO A 341 21.55 1.75 -0.67
CA PRO A 341 22.94 1.41 -0.87
C PRO A 341 23.38 0.28 0.08
N MET A 342 24.38 -0.49 -0.33
CA MET A 342 25.02 -1.52 0.49
C MET A 342 26.54 -1.40 0.38
N ASN A 343 27.25 -1.36 1.53
CA ASN A 343 28.71 -1.39 1.48
C ASN A 343 29.25 -2.77 1.07
N ARG A 344 29.75 -2.89 -0.16
CA ARG A 344 30.25 -4.17 -0.73
C ARG A 344 31.27 -4.87 0.16
N SER A 345 32.29 -4.14 0.61
CA SER A 345 33.37 -4.73 1.41
C SER A 345 32.88 -5.25 2.76
N PHE A 346 31.93 -4.55 3.39
CA PHE A 346 31.32 -5.00 4.64
C PHE A 346 30.46 -6.25 4.40
N TYR A 347 29.61 -6.24 3.39
CA TYR A 347 28.78 -7.39 2.99
C TYR A 347 29.62 -8.65 2.76
N GLU A 348 30.67 -8.55 1.94
CA GLU A 348 31.61 -9.66 1.68
C GLU A 348 32.33 -10.12 2.96
N SER A 349 32.67 -9.19 3.87
CA SER A 349 33.30 -9.54 5.15
C SER A 349 32.38 -10.31 6.10
N MET A 350 31.06 -10.20 5.88
CA MET A 350 30.01 -10.93 6.59
C MET A 350 29.59 -12.22 5.86
N GLY A 351 30.38 -12.67 4.87
CA GLY A 351 30.15 -13.90 4.11
C GLY A 351 29.23 -13.74 2.90
N GLY A 352 28.81 -12.51 2.60
CA GLY A 352 28.00 -12.18 1.44
C GLY A 352 28.70 -12.50 0.12
N LYS A 353 27.92 -12.93 -0.86
CA LYS A 353 28.37 -13.24 -2.23
C LYS A 353 27.28 -12.87 -3.21
N PHE A 354 27.68 -12.49 -4.42
CA PHE A 354 26.76 -12.02 -5.46
C PHE A 354 26.54 -13.07 -6.56
N GLY A 355 25.47 -12.89 -7.32
CA GLY A 355 25.07 -13.70 -8.46
C GLY A 355 24.86 -15.16 -8.08
N VAL A 356 25.31 -16.05 -8.95
CA VAL A 356 25.16 -17.52 -8.78
C VAL A 356 25.84 -18.10 -7.53
N GLU A 357 26.68 -17.32 -6.83
CA GLU A 357 27.31 -17.72 -5.57
C GLU A 357 26.54 -17.26 -4.32
N TYR A 358 25.52 -16.40 -4.48
CA TYR A 358 24.63 -16.01 -3.39
C TYR A 358 23.94 -17.23 -2.79
N ASP A 359 24.01 -17.34 -1.47
CA ASP A 359 23.40 -18.43 -0.70
C ASP A 359 23.10 -17.91 0.72
N PRO A 360 21.83 -17.54 1.03
CA PRO A 360 21.46 -17.00 2.34
C PRO A 360 21.50 -18.06 3.47
N ASP A 361 21.63 -19.34 3.11
CA ASP A 361 21.75 -20.48 4.02
C ASP A 361 23.21 -20.92 4.24
N ALA A 362 24.17 -20.28 3.57
CA ALA A 362 25.58 -20.57 3.75
C ALA A 362 26.00 -20.33 5.21
N ALA A 363 26.78 -21.25 5.76
CA ALA A 363 27.12 -21.24 7.19
C ALA A 363 27.97 -20.02 7.62
N ASP A 364 28.66 -19.37 6.69
CA ASP A 364 29.42 -18.15 6.89
C ASP A 364 28.65 -16.87 6.53
N TYR A 365 27.44 -16.97 5.96
CA TYR A 365 26.59 -15.82 5.66
C TYR A 365 25.92 -15.29 6.94
N THR A 366 26.34 -14.10 7.37
CA THR A 366 25.91 -13.47 8.62
C THR A 366 25.31 -12.08 8.44
N TYR A 367 25.39 -11.52 7.23
CA TYR A 367 24.83 -10.20 6.91
C TYR A 367 23.32 -10.15 7.19
N GLY A 368 22.86 -9.06 7.82
CA GLY A 368 21.44 -8.83 8.11
C GLY A 368 20.79 -9.78 9.12
N LYS A 369 21.52 -10.74 9.71
CA LYS A 369 20.95 -11.62 10.74
C LYS A 369 20.68 -10.91 12.06
N ASP A 370 21.37 -9.81 12.35
CA ASP A 370 21.12 -8.93 13.48
C ASP A 370 21.58 -7.50 13.18
N SER A 371 21.29 -6.56 14.08
CA SER A 371 21.67 -5.16 13.90
C SER A 371 23.18 -4.91 13.98
N ASP A 372 23.98 -5.83 14.53
CA ASP A 372 25.45 -5.71 14.53
C ASP A 372 26.07 -6.21 13.21
N SER A 373 25.28 -6.88 12.36
CA SER A 373 25.73 -7.45 11.08
C SER A 373 25.35 -6.66 9.84
N ILE A 374 25.06 -5.36 10.02
CA ILE A 374 24.88 -4.36 8.95
C ILE A 374 25.81 -3.16 9.16
N ALA A 375 26.06 -2.43 8.08
CA ALA A 375 26.71 -1.12 8.14
C ALA A 375 25.64 -0.02 8.06
N TYR A 376 25.97 1.16 8.58
CA TYR A 376 25.05 2.30 8.72
C TYR A 376 25.60 3.51 7.98
N CYS A 377 24.80 4.13 7.11
CA CYS A 377 25.13 5.42 6.48
C CYS A 377 24.07 6.50 6.72
N GLY A 378 22.97 6.13 7.38
CA GLY A 378 21.82 7.00 7.63
C GLY A 378 21.86 7.74 8.97
N PRO A 379 20.73 8.36 9.35
CA PRO A 379 20.63 9.24 10.52
C PRO A 379 20.78 8.50 11.85
N TYR A 380 20.56 7.18 11.91
CA TYR A 380 20.63 6.41 13.15
C TYR A 380 21.53 5.17 13.07
N VAL A 381 22.06 4.78 14.22
CA VAL A 381 22.56 3.43 14.50
C VAL A 381 21.64 2.72 15.49
N VAL A 382 21.45 1.42 15.33
CA VAL A 382 20.68 0.62 16.30
C VAL A 382 21.54 0.37 17.52
N LYS A 383 21.15 0.93 18.66
CA LYS A 383 21.89 0.81 19.91
C LYS A 383 21.50 -0.41 20.73
N ASN A 384 20.24 -0.80 20.66
CA ASN A 384 19.72 -1.96 21.35
C ASN A 384 18.51 -2.52 20.61
N PHE A 385 18.47 -3.84 20.44
CA PHE A 385 17.27 -4.57 20.06
C PHE A 385 17.00 -5.67 21.09
N THR A 386 15.85 -5.58 21.74
CA THR A 386 15.34 -6.62 22.63
C THR A 386 14.02 -7.12 22.08
N SER A 387 14.02 -8.37 21.60
CA SER A 387 12.85 -9.07 21.07
C SER A 387 11.60 -8.92 21.95
N LYS A 388 10.48 -8.58 21.31
CA LYS A 388 9.16 -8.32 21.91
C LYS A 388 9.20 -7.37 23.09
N ASN A 389 10.06 -6.36 23.01
CA ASN A 389 10.22 -5.37 24.06
C ASN A 389 10.53 -3.98 23.50
N THR A 390 11.68 -3.79 22.86
CA THR A 390 12.10 -2.47 22.39
C THR A 390 13.21 -2.51 21.35
N ILE A 391 13.18 -1.54 20.44
CA ILE A 391 14.31 -1.16 19.59
C ILE A 391 14.71 0.27 19.95
N VAL A 392 15.99 0.52 20.17
CA VAL A 392 16.53 1.85 20.50
C VAL A 392 17.51 2.25 19.43
N PHE A 393 17.24 3.37 18.80
CA PHE A 393 18.06 4.02 17.78
C PHE A 393 18.73 5.25 18.40
N GLN A 394 20.00 5.46 18.05
CA GLN A 394 20.78 6.62 18.48
C GLN A 394 21.25 7.38 17.26
N ALA A 395 21.14 8.71 17.28
CA ALA A 395 21.62 9.55 16.19
C ALA A 395 23.08 9.22 15.84
N ASN A 396 23.34 9.07 14.54
CA ASN A 396 24.64 8.77 13.99
C ASN A 396 25.47 10.05 13.86
N GLU A 397 26.43 10.25 14.76
CA GLU A 397 27.32 11.43 14.77
C GLU A 397 28.16 11.57 13.48
N SER A 398 28.30 10.51 12.67
CA SER A 398 29.03 10.52 11.39
C SER A 398 28.11 10.71 10.18
N TYR A 399 26.80 10.83 10.38
CA TYR A 399 25.86 11.11 9.30
C TYR A 399 26.20 12.46 8.64
N TRP A 400 26.11 12.53 7.31
CA TRP A 400 26.53 13.72 6.56
C TRP A 400 25.71 14.96 6.95
N ASN A 401 24.46 14.76 7.40
CA ASN A 401 23.53 15.80 7.84
C ASN A 401 23.22 15.76 9.35
N ALA A 402 24.18 15.33 10.17
CA ALA A 402 23.95 15.13 11.61
C ALA A 402 23.42 16.37 12.36
N ASP A 403 23.81 17.59 11.94
CA ASP A 403 23.38 18.84 12.58
C ASP A 403 21.87 19.15 12.42
N HIS A 404 21.19 18.47 11.49
CA HIS A 404 19.75 18.65 11.23
C HIS A 404 18.89 17.52 11.83
N ILE A 405 19.48 16.58 12.57
CA ILE A 405 18.71 15.57 13.30
C ILE A 405 18.05 16.24 14.52
N ASN A 406 16.71 16.27 14.53
CA ASN A 406 15.93 16.79 15.67
C ASN A 406 15.81 15.75 16.80
N ILE A 407 15.69 14.47 16.44
CA ILE A 407 15.50 13.38 17.38
C ILE A 407 16.81 12.61 17.57
N HIS A 408 17.44 12.78 18.73
CA HIS A 408 18.69 12.10 19.06
C HIS A 408 18.49 10.66 19.52
N THR A 409 17.34 10.35 20.12
CA THR A 409 17.00 8.98 20.53
C THR A 409 15.58 8.65 20.10
N LEU A 410 15.47 7.71 19.15
CA LEU A 410 14.22 7.11 18.74
C LEU A 410 14.08 5.76 19.46
N THR A 411 12.96 5.56 20.15
CA THR A 411 12.66 4.31 20.87
C THR A 411 11.36 3.73 20.35
N TRP A 412 11.43 2.52 19.83
CA TRP A 412 10.26 1.72 19.51
C TRP A 412 9.91 0.83 20.70
N VAL A 413 8.64 0.87 21.10
CA VAL A 413 8.11 0.15 22.25
C VAL A 413 7.16 -0.93 21.76
N TYR A 414 7.39 -2.17 22.18
CA TYR A 414 6.56 -3.29 21.80
C TYR A 414 5.16 -3.21 22.42
N ASN A 415 4.14 -3.49 21.62
CA ASN A 415 2.77 -3.67 22.05
C ASN A 415 2.12 -4.77 21.21
N ASP A 416 1.73 -5.89 21.85
CA ASP A 416 1.08 -7.01 21.17
C ASP A 416 -0.42 -6.76 20.87
N GLY A 417 -0.93 -5.57 21.18
CA GLY A 417 -2.32 -5.19 20.94
C GLY A 417 -3.34 -5.88 21.86
N SER A 418 -2.91 -6.71 22.81
CA SER A 418 -3.83 -7.50 23.64
C SER A 418 -4.68 -6.67 24.62
N ASP A 419 -4.24 -5.45 24.96
CA ASP A 419 -5.00 -4.48 25.73
C ASP A 419 -5.33 -3.26 24.86
N ALA A 420 -6.60 -3.19 24.46
CA ALA A 420 -7.17 -2.15 23.60
C ALA A 420 -7.04 -0.71 24.14
N THR A 421 -6.67 -0.52 25.41
CA THR A 421 -6.47 0.80 26.03
C THR A 421 -5.01 1.12 26.35
N LYS A 422 -4.09 0.15 26.18
CA LYS A 422 -2.69 0.30 26.58
C LYS A 422 -2.01 1.48 25.88
N ALA A 423 -2.16 1.60 24.56
CA ALA A 423 -1.52 2.66 23.80
C ALA A 423 -1.97 4.06 24.25
N TYR A 424 -3.27 4.24 24.51
CA TYR A 424 -3.80 5.46 25.09
C TYR A 424 -3.23 5.73 26.49
N ASN A 425 -3.25 4.74 27.38
CA ASN A 425 -2.73 4.88 28.74
C ASN A 425 -1.24 5.24 28.75
N ASP A 426 -0.45 4.61 27.89
CA ASP A 426 0.98 4.86 27.73
C ASP A 426 1.23 6.27 27.17
N ALA A 427 0.40 6.75 26.22
CA ALA A 427 0.50 8.10 25.69
C ALA A 427 0.20 9.16 26.76
N ILE A 428 -0.84 8.97 27.57
CA ILE A 428 -1.16 9.87 28.69
C ILE A 428 -0.06 9.84 29.76
N ALA A 429 0.49 8.66 30.05
CA ALA A 429 1.60 8.50 31.00
C ALA A 429 2.95 9.06 30.51
N GLY A 430 3.07 9.37 29.20
CA GLY A 430 4.31 9.83 28.59
C GLY A 430 5.34 8.72 28.35
N VAL A 431 4.89 7.46 28.32
CA VAL A 431 5.71 6.31 27.90
C VAL A 431 5.94 6.37 26.39
N VAL A 432 4.90 6.75 25.64
CA VAL A 432 4.94 6.95 24.19
C VAL A 432 4.44 8.36 23.85
N ASP A 433 4.84 8.88 22.69
CA ASP A 433 4.61 10.28 22.34
C ASP A 433 3.30 10.52 21.61
N GLY A 434 2.58 9.48 21.21
CA GLY A 434 1.25 9.60 20.62
C GLY A 434 0.63 8.24 20.33
N THR A 435 -0.65 8.25 19.97
CA THR A 435 -1.37 7.06 19.52
C THR A 435 -2.62 7.45 18.74
N GLY A 436 -3.03 6.58 17.82
CA GLY A 436 -4.42 6.52 17.37
C GLY A 436 -5.34 6.01 18.49
N LEU A 437 -6.61 6.40 18.44
CA LEU A 437 -7.64 5.98 19.38
C LEU A 437 -8.63 5.04 18.67
N ASN A 438 -8.68 3.78 19.11
CA ASN A 438 -9.78 2.88 18.81
C ASN A 438 -11.03 3.23 19.66
N THR A 439 -12.15 2.54 19.43
CA THR A 439 -13.42 2.81 20.12
C THR A 439 -13.32 2.73 21.64
N ALA A 440 -12.53 1.79 22.19
CA ALA A 440 -12.30 1.66 23.63
C ALA A 440 -11.50 2.84 24.19
N SER A 441 -10.43 3.23 23.48
CA SER A 441 -9.57 4.36 23.85
C SER A 441 -10.27 5.71 23.69
N VAL A 442 -11.20 5.87 22.75
CA VAL A 442 -12.08 7.05 22.67
C VAL A 442 -12.95 7.18 23.92
N ALA A 443 -13.55 6.06 24.38
CA ALA A 443 -14.35 6.07 25.60
C ALA A 443 -13.50 6.41 26.84
N ALA A 444 -12.28 5.87 26.93
CA ALA A 444 -11.32 6.19 27.99
C ALA A 444 -10.92 7.67 27.97
N ALA A 445 -10.53 8.20 26.80
CA ALA A 445 -10.18 9.61 26.61
C ALA A 445 -11.30 10.57 27.02
N LYS A 446 -12.56 10.23 26.69
CA LYS A 446 -13.75 11.01 27.12
C LYS A 446 -13.96 10.94 28.63
N ALA A 447 -13.78 9.76 29.23
CA ALA A 447 -13.94 9.57 30.68
C ALA A 447 -12.89 10.33 31.50
N ASP A 448 -11.65 10.39 31.01
CA ASP A 448 -10.56 11.12 31.65
C ASP A 448 -10.60 12.64 31.41
N GLY A 449 -11.45 13.10 30.47
CA GLY A 449 -11.54 14.50 30.07
C GLY A 449 -10.42 14.95 29.12
N ASN A 450 -9.67 14.02 28.54
CA ASN A 450 -8.58 14.31 27.60
C ASN A 450 -9.07 14.49 26.16
N PHE A 451 -10.24 13.92 25.82
CA PHE A 451 -10.73 13.90 24.44
C PHE A 451 -10.94 15.31 23.86
N ASP A 452 -11.67 16.18 24.56
CA ASP A 452 -12.06 17.49 24.03
C ASP A 452 -10.86 18.45 23.81
N ASP A 453 -9.79 18.30 24.61
CA ASP A 453 -8.62 19.16 24.54
C ASP A 453 -7.57 18.67 23.52
N TYR A 454 -7.39 17.34 23.41
CA TYR A 454 -6.25 16.75 22.69
C TYR A 454 -6.62 15.90 21.47
N ALA A 455 -7.83 15.35 21.39
CA ALA A 455 -8.19 14.47 20.28
C ALA A 455 -8.43 15.26 18.98
N TYR A 456 -7.75 14.86 17.92
CA TYR A 456 -7.94 15.37 16.56
C TYR A 456 -8.08 14.20 15.58
N VAL A 457 -8.62 14.46 14.38
CA VAL A 457 -8.73 13.43 13.33
C VAL A 457 -7.39 13.34 12.58
N ALA A 458 -6.79 12.15 12.56
CA ALA A 458 -5.57 11.88 11.80
C ALA A 458 -5.80 12.09 10.29
N LEU A 459 -4.72 12.36 9.56
CA LEU A 459 -4.78 12.42 8.10
C LEU A 459 -5.02 11.02 7.53
N THR A 460 -5.60 10.95 6.35
CA THR A 460 -5.58 9.74 5.53
C THR A 460 -4.25 9.63 4.79
N ASP A 461 -3.85 8.40 4.46
CA ASP A 461 -2.70 8.14 3.57
C ASP A 461 -3.16 7.97 2.11
N ALA A 462 -2.32 7.46 1.22
CA ALA A 462 -2.71 7.15 -0.16
C ALA A 462 -3.09 5.67 -0.38
N THR A 463 -3.14 4.85 0.67
CA THR A 463 -3.60 3.45 0.53
C THR A 463 -5.08 3.42 0.17
N THR A 464 -5.48 2.62 -0.82
CA THR A 464 -6.90 2.39 -1.13
C THR A 464 -7.25 0.94 -0.87
N TYR A 465 -8.01 0.67 0.20
CA TYR A 465 -8.67 -0.61 0.42
C TYR A 465 -9.95 -0.69 -0.39
N SER A 466 -10.16 -1.82 -1.05
CA SER A 466 -11.22 -2.00 -2.02
C SER A 466 -12.04 -3.25 -1.76
N GLY A 467 -13.32 -3.16 -2.10
CA GLY A 467 -14.20 -4.30 -2.29
C GLY A 467 -14.05 -4.84 -3.71
N PHE A 468 -13.86 -6.14 -3.89
CA PHE A 468 -13.70 -6.77 -5.21
C PHE A 468 -14.87 -7.72 -5.51
N PHE A 469 -15.40 -7.63 -6.72
CA PHE A 469 -16.45 -8.52 -7.21
C PHE A 469 -15.83 -9.60 -8.10
N ASN A 470 -16.02 -10.87 -7.71
CA ASN A 470 -15.45 -11.98 -8.44
C ASN A 470 -16.28 -12.32 -9.69
N ILE A 471 -15.75 -11.98 -10.87
CA ILE A 471 -16.44 -12.19 -12.16
C ILE A 471 -16.22 -13.60 -12.73
N ASN A 472 -15.35 -14.39 -12.11
CA ASN A 472 -14.98 -15.72 -12.59
C ASN A 472 -14.72 -16.72 -11.46
N ARG A 473 -15.56 -16.72 -10.41
CA ARG A 473 -15.34 -17.59 -9.24
C ARG A 473 -15.24 -19.06 -9.63
N ASN A 474 -14.26 -19.77 -9.06
CA ASN A 474 -14.03 -21.21 -9.25
C ASN A 474 -13.89 -22.00 -7.94
N GLN A 475 -13.65 -21.34 -6.79
CA GLN A 475 -13.63 -22.00 -5.48
C GLN A 475 -14.83 -21.66 -4.62
N PHE A 476 -15.27 -22.65 -3.85
CA PHE A 476 -16.40 -22.58 -2.91
C PHE A 476 -16.02 -23.10 -1.51
N ALA A 477 -14.72 -23.25 -1.26
CA ALA A 477 -14.04 -23.46 0.00
C ALA A 477 -12.60 -22.97 -0.17
N ASN A 478 -11.85 -22.76 0.91
CA ASN A 478 -10.46 -22.29 0.75
C ASN A 478 -9.60 -23.30 -0.01
N ALA A 479 -8.78 -22.81 -0.94
CA ALA A 479 -7.93 -23.66 -1.78
C ALA A 479 -6.86 -24.43 -0.97
N ASN A 480 -6.37 -23.84 0.12
CA ASN A 480 -5.39 -24.46 1.01
C ASN A 480 -6.01 -25.52 1.96
N ASP A 481 -7.28 -25.36 2.34
CA ASP A 481 -8.03 -26.32 3.14
C ASP A 481 -9.52 -26.28 2.78
N THR A 482 -9.95 -27.27 2.01
CA THR A 482 -11.33 -27.37 1.49
C THR A 482 -12.40 -27.57 2.57
N THR A 483 -12.02 -27.69 3.84
CA THR A 483 -12.95 -27.76 4.97
C THR A 483 -13.26 -26.40 5.59
N LYS A 484 -12.58 -25.34 5.14
CA LYS A 484 -12.69 -23.98 5.67
C LYS A 484 -13.42 -23.04 4.72
N ALA A 485 -14.12 -22.06 5.31
CA ALA A 485 -14.94 -21.07 4.60
C ALA A 485 -15.80 -21.68 3.48
N VAL A 486 -16.50 -22.79 3.80
CA VAL A 486 -17.26 -23.55 2.82
C VAL A 486 -18.57 -22.83 2.49
N SER A 487 -18.76 -22.55 1.21
CA SER A 487 -19.99 -21.97 0.66
C SER A 487 -21.20 -22.85 0.90
N SER A 488 -22.36 -22.21 1.07
CA SER A 488 -23.66 -22.87 1.08
C SER A 488 -24.33 -22.97 -0.30
N GLN A 489 -23.74 -22.40 -1.35
CA GLN A 489 -24.32 -22.38 -2.68
C GLN A 489 -24.41 -23.79 -3.27
N THR A 490 -25.50 -24.05 -3.99
CA THR A 490 -25.58 -25.21 -4.89
C THR A 490 -24.77 -24.93 -6.16
N GLU A 491 -24.46 -25.98 -6.94
CA GLU A 491 -23.83 -25.81 -8.26
C GLU A 491 -24.66 -24.90 -9.19
N GLU A 492 -25.99 -24.93 -9.06
CA GLU A 492 -26.89 -24.06 -9.81
C GLU A 492 -26.81 -22.61 -9.34
N ASP A 493 -26.83 -22.36 -8.03
CA ASP A 493 -26.66 -21.02 -7.46
C ASP A 493 -25.31 -20.42 -7.87
N ALA A 494 -24.23 -21.20 -7.74
CA ALA A 494 -22.89 -20.84 -8.16
C ALA A 494 -22.82 -20.40 -9.63
N ALA A 495 -23.42 -21.17 -10.54
CA ALA A 495 -23.45 -20.83 -11.96
C ALA A 495 -24.26 -19.56 -12.24
N ARG A 496 -25.41 -19.39 -11.56
CA ARG A 496 -26.26 -18.20 -11.68
C ARG A 496 -25.57 -16.94 -11.16
N THR A 497 -24.92 -17.02 -10.01
CA THR A 497 -24.18 -15.90 -9.41
C THR A 497 -22.99 -15.50 -10.27
N LYS A 498 -22.22 -16.48 -10.78
CA LYS A 498 -21.12 -16.22 -11.72
C LYS A 498 -21.61 -15.50 -12.98
N GLN A 499 -22.73 -15.94 -13.57
CA GLN A 499 -23.32 -15.27 -14.74
C GLN A 499 -23.79 -13.84 -14.40
N ALA A 500 -24.41 -13.62 -13.24
CA ALA A 500 -24.85 -12.30 -12.81
C ALA A 500 -23.66 -11.34 -12.57
N MET A 501 -22.58 -11.81 -11.93
CA MET A 501 -21.38 -11.02 -11.68
C MET A 501 -20.67 -10.57 -12.97
N GLN A 502 -20.89 -11.25 -14.10
CA GLN A 502 -20.38 -10.84 -15.41
C GLN A 502 -21.23 -9.75 -16.09
N ASN A 503 -22.29 -9.25 -15.45
CA ASN A 503 -23.05 -8.11 -15.94
C ASN A 503 -22.63 -6.83 -15.18
N VAL A 504 -22.20 -5.81 -15.93
CA VAL A 504 -21.71 -4.55 -15.34
C VAL A 504 -22.79 -3.84 -14.52
N HIS A 505 -24.04 -3.84 -14.98
CA HIS A 505 -25.16 -3.22 -14.27
C HIS A 505 -25.46 -3.95 -12.95
N PHE A 506 -25.30 -5.29 -12.92
CA PHE A 506 -25.44 -6.06 -11.69
C PHE A 506 -24.38 -5.65 -10.66
N ARG A 507 -23.10 -5.56 -11.06
CA ARG A 507 -22.02 -5.14 -10.14
C ARG A 507 -22.18 -3.70 -9.66
N ARG A 508 -22.52 -2.76 -10.56
CA ARG A 508 -22.80 -1.37 -10.19
C ARG A 508 -23.97 -1.26 -9.21
N ALA A 509 -25.02 -2.06 -9.40
CA ALA A 509 -26.13 -2.11 -8.47
C ALA A 509 -25.70 -2.53 -7.06
N LEU A 510 -24.81 -3.53 -6.95
CA LEU A 510 -24.23 -3.94 -5.67
C LEU A 510 -23.37 -2.83 -5.06
N ALA A 511 -22.47 -2.23 -5.85
CA ALA A 511 -21.58 -1.18 -5.39
C ALA A 511 -22.33 0.06 -4.88
N MET A 512 -23.33 0.53 -5.64
CA MET A 512 -24.20 1.65 -5.25
C MET A 512 -25.21 1.28 -4.16
N GLY A 513 -25.43 -0.02 -3.93
CA GLY A 513 -26.37 -0.55 -2.95
C GLY A 513 -25.78 -0.75 -1.55
N LEU A 514 -24.47 -0.62 -1.40
CA LEU A 514 -23.77 -0.72 -0.11
C LEU A 514 -23.70 0.65 0.57
N ASP A 515 -24.38 0.80 1.71
CA ASP A 515 -24.23 1.93 2.63
C ASP A 515 -22.86 1.82 3.31
N ARG A 516 -21.85 2.37 2.64
CA ARG A 516 -20.46 2.30 3.11
C ARG A 516 -20.31 3.06 4.43
N GLY A 517 -21.12 4.09 4.66
CA GLY A 517 -21.16 4.81 5.93
C GLY A 517 -21.58 3.91 7.09
N ALA A 518 -22.71 3.20 6.97
CA ALA A 518 -23.17 2.26 8.00
C ALA A 518 -22.17 1.10 8.20
N TYR A 519 -21.56 0.66 7.10
CA TYR A 519 -20.53 -0.38 7.09
C TYR A 519 -19.26 0.05 7.84
N LEU A 520 -18.67 1.21 7.53
CA LEU A 520 -17.46 1.72 8.21
C LEU A 520 -17.73 2.15 9.65
N ALA A 521 -18.94 2.62 9.97
CA ALA A 521 -19.34 2.97 11.33
C ALA A 521 -19.20 1.79 12.31
N GLN A 522 -19.24 0.54 11.83
CA GLN A 522 -19.02 -0.64 12.70
C GLN A 522 -17.59 -0.74 13.22
N GLN A 523 -16.62 -0.13 12.54
CA GLN A 523 -15.20 -0.13 12.91
C GLN A 523 -14.81 1.16 13.64
N VAL A 524 -15.18 2.32 13.07
CA VAL A 524 -14.69 3.63 13.54
C VAL A 524 -15.74 4.47 14.28
N GLY A 525 -16.98 3.98 14.36
CA GLY A 525 -18.11 4.70 14.95
C GLY A 525 -18.75 5.73 14.01
N ASP A 526 -19.95 6.20 14.38
CA ASP A 526 -20.74 7.12 13.55
C ASP A 526 -20.05 8.47 13.28
N ASP A 527 -19.24 8.95 14.22
CA ASP A 527 -18.57 10.25 14.12
C ASP A 527 -17.52 10.28 13.00
N LEU A 528 -16.90 9.12 12.71
CA LEU A 528 -15.75 9.01 11.80
C LEU A 528 -16.04 8.19 10.54
N LYS A 529 -17.27 7.71 10.35
CA LYS A 529 -17.62 6.76 9.29
C LYS A 529 -17.30 7.21 7.87
N TYR A 530 -17.14 8.52 7.64
CA TYR A 530 -16.72 9.06 6.34
C TYR A 530 -15.27 9.53 6.33
N ALA A 531 -14.61 9.68 7.49
CA ALA A 531 -13.32 10.33 7.60
C ALA A 531 -12.23 9.67 6.75
N SER A 532 -12.20 8.34 6.69
CA SER A 532 -11.29 7.57 5.84
C SER A 532 -11.94 7.03 4.57
N MET A 533 -13.23 7.30 4.33
CA MET A 533 -13.94 6.75 3.18
C MET A 533 -13.38 7.35 1.89
N ARG A 534 -12.99 6.49 0.95
CA ARG A 534 -12.40 6.86 -0.33
C ARG A 534 -13.33 6.52 -1.49
N ASN A 535 -13.34 7.36 -2.53
CA ASN A 535 -14.23 7.21 -3.68
C ASN A 535 -13.55 6.92 -5.02
N SER A 536 -12.23 7.05 -5.10
CA SER A 536 -11.41 6.72 -6.29
C SER A 536 -10.34 5.69 -5.95
N TYR A 537 -9.73 5.06 -6.95
CA TYR A 537 -8.64 4.11 -6.69
C TYR A 537 -7.34 4.84 -6.39
N THR A 538 -6.94 5.75 -7.28
CA THR A 538 -5.89 6.74 -7.00
C THR A 538 -6.54 7.93 -6.27
N PRO A 539 -6.00 8.40 -5.13
CA PRO A 539 -6.52 9.61 -4.48
C PRO A 539 -6.62 10.76 -5.47
N GLY A 540 -7.76 11.43 -5.59
CA GLY A 540 -7.94 12.47 -6.61
C GLY A 540 -6.98 13.66 -6.48
N ASN A 541 -6.39 13.86 -5.30
CA ASN A 541 -5.38 14.88 -5.01
C ASN A 541 -3.94 14.35 -5.05
N PHE A 542 -3.71 13.14 -5.55
CA PHE A 542 -2.41 12.49 -5.61
C PHE A 542 -1.41 13.25 -6.48
N VAL A 543 -1.85 13.68 -7.67
CA VAL A 543 -1.06 14.50 -8.60
C VAL A 543 -1.87 15.66 -9.18
N THR A 544 -1.17 16.67 -9.68
CA THR A 544 -1.73 17.82 -10.42
C THR A 544 -1.02 18.00 -11.74
N LEU A 545 -1.72 18.53 -12.74
CA LEU A 545 -1.11 18.93 -14.01
C LEU A 545 -0.13 20.10 -13.77
N GLU A 546 1.07 20.03 -14.32
CA GLU A 546 2.06 21.11 -14.27
C GLU A 546 1.88 22.11 -15.42
N GLU A 547 1.21 21.69 -16.49
CA GLU A 547 0.95 22.48 -17.68
C GLU A 547 -0.49 22.32 -18.20
N GLU A 548 -0.85 23.13 -19.18
CA GLU A 548 -2.15 23.01 -19.85
C GLU A 548 -2.15 21.79 -20.78
N VAL A 549 -3.19 20.96 -20.68
CA VAL A 549 -3.33 19.73 -21.47
C VAL A 549 -4.70 19.71 -22.12
N THR A 550 -4.79 19.18 -23.34
CA THR A 550 -6.08 18.93 -24.00
C THR A 550 -6.21 17.44 -24.29
N VAL A 551 -7.26 16.81 -23.76
CA VAL A 551 -7.59 15.39 -23.96
C VAL A 551 -9.03 15.22 -24.43
N ASP A 552 -9.35 14.04 -24.97
CA ASP A 552 -10.71 13.67 -25.33
C ASP A 552 -11.46 13.13 -24.11
N ILE A 553 -12.58 13.77 -23.76
CA ILE A 553 -13.51 13.32 -22.72
C ILE A 553 -14.80 12.85 -23.40
N ASN A 554 -14.95 11.52 -23.53
CA ASN A 554 -16.06 10.85 -24.23
C ASN A 554 -16.39 11.48 -25.61
N GLY A 555 -15.38 11.60 -26.50
CA GLY A 555 -15.54 12.14 -27.86
C GLY A 555 -15.59 13.67 -27.93
N THR A 556 -15.34 14.37 -26.82
CA THR A 556 -15.30 15.83 -26.76
C THR A 556 -13.95 16.31 -26.26
N GLU A 557 -13.23 17.08 -27.09
CA GLU A 557 -11.99 17.74 -26.67
C GLU A 557 -12.24 18.67 -25.48
N LYS A 558 -11.45 18.51 -24.42
CA LYS A 558 -11.49 19.34 -23.22
C LYS A 558 -10.08 19.75 -22.81
N THR A 559 -9.92 21.04 -22.54
CA THR A 559 -8.65 21.63 -22.10
C THR A 559 -8.67 21.84 -20.59
N TYR A 560 -7.63 21.35 -19.93
CA TYR A 560 -7.38 21.48 -18.50
C TYR A 560 -6.18 22.39 -18.26
N PRO A 561 -6.31 23.45 -17.44
CA PRO A 561 -5.18 24.30 -17.10
C PRO A 561 -4.19 23.59 -16.15
N ALA A 562 -2.97 24.12 -16.08
CA ALA A 562 -2.03 23.79 -15.01
C ALA A 562 -2.67 23.96 -13.63
N GLY A 563 -2.37 23.06 -12.71
CA GLY A 563 -2.95 22.98 -11.37
C GLY A 563 -4.26 22.21 -11.29
N THR A 564 -4.80 21.68 -12.39
CA THR A 564 -5.93 20.74 -12.32
C THR A 564 -5.51 19.46 -11.61
N TYR A 565 -6.31 19.06 -10.62
CA TYR A 565 -6.14 17.79 -9.91
C TYR A 565 -6.61 16.60 -10.74
N TYR A 566 -5.89 15.49 -10.62
CA TYR A 566 -6.21 14.22 -11.27
C TYR A 566 -7.69 13.82 -11.10
N GLY A 567 -8.21 13.86 -9.86
CA GLY A 567 -9.58 13.47 -9.55
C GLY A 567 -10.66 14.29 -10.27
N GLN A 568 -10.36 15.54 -10.64
CA GLN A 568 -11.29 16.34 -11.43
C GLN A 568 -11.47 15.76 -12.84
N ILE A 569 -10.39 15.29 -13.47
CA ILE A 569 -10.42 14.70 -14.81
C ILE A 569 -11.14 13.35 -14.77
N VAL A 570 -10.88 12.54 -13.73
CA VAL A 570 -11.59 11.27 -13.50
C VAL A 570 -13.10 11.51 -13.38
N GLN A 571 -13.54 12.47 -12.55
CA GLN A 571 -14.96 12.80 -12.39
C GLN A 571 -15.58 13.29 -13.70
N ASP A 572 -14.85 14.13 -14.45
CA ASP A 572 -15.34 14.65 -15.72
C ASP A 572 -15.58 13.54 -16.76
N GLN A 573 -14.72 12.51 -16.79
CA GLN A 573 -14.90 11.35 -17.67
C GLN A 573 -16.11 10.51 -17.24
N ILE A 574 -16.23 10.20 -15.94
CA ILE A 574 -17.39 9.47 -15.37
C ILE A 574 -18.71 10.19 -15.68
N ASP A 575 -18.75 11.51 -15.48
CA ASP A 575 -19.92 12.34 -15.76
C ASP A 575 -20.27 12.31 -17.26
N ALA A 576 -19.25 12.33 -18.13
CA ALA A 576 -19.43 12.28 -19.57
C ALA A 576 -19.94 10.90 -20.04
N ASP A 577 -19.57 9.82 -19.38
CA ASP A 577 -20.08 8.46 -19.63
C ASP A 577 -21.45 8.20 -19.00
N GLY A 578 -21.91 9.08 -18.11
CA GLY A 578 -23.23 9.05 -17.51
C GLY A 578 -23.38 8.06 -16.36
N VAL A 579 -22.27 7.63 -15.75
CA VAL A 579 -22.28 6.77 -14.56
C VAL A 579 -22.47 7.63 -13.31
N LYS A 580 -23.45 7.26 -12.48
CA LYS A 580 -23.94 8.11 -11.38
C LYS A 580 -23.17 7.92 -10.08
N ILE A 581 -21.86 8.13 -10.12
CA ILE A 581 -20.97 8.12 -8.95
C ILE A 581 -20.21 9.45 -8.84
N THR A 582 -19.85 9.82 -7.61
CA THR A 582 -19.02 11.00 -7.33
C THR A 582 -17.71 10.56 -6.70
N VAL A 583 -16.62 10.75 -7.43
CA VAL A 583 -15.25 10.36 -7.02
C VAL A 583 -14.37 11.55 -6.68
N TRP A 584 -14.84 12.77 -6.95
CA TRP A 584 -14.16 14.01 -6.59
C TRP A 584 -15.11 15.07 -6.05
N ASP A 585 -14.81 15.59 -4.85
CA ASP A 585 -15.43 16.79 -4.29
C ASP A 585 -14.44 17.95 -4.33
N PRO A 586 -14.58 18.93 -5.24
CA PRO A 586 -13.69 20.09 -5.33
C PRO A 586 -13.83 21.05 -4.14
N THR A 587 -14.83 20.88 -3.28
CA THR A 587 -15.06 21.73 -2.10
C THR A 587 -14.45 21.16 -0.81
N ALA A 588 -14.04 19.89 -0.83
CA ALA A 588 -13.36 19.24 0.28
C ALA A 588 -11.96 19.84 0.52
N ASN A 589 -11.35 19.50 1.67
CA ASN A 589 -10.01 19.99 2.07
C ASN A 589 -9.86 21.51 1.94
N GLU A 590 -10.83 22.27 2.46
CA GLU A 590 -10.85 23.74 2.41
C GLU A 590 -10.81 24.32 0.98
N GLY A 591 -11.32 23.57 0.00
CA GLY A 591 -11.36 23.95 -1.41
C GLY A 591 -10.16 23.48 -2.23
N ALA A 592 -9.25 22.70 -1.65
CA ALA A 592 -8.21 21.98 -2.41
C ALA A 592 -8.78 20.76 -3.15
N GLY A 593 -9.93 20.25 -2.70
CA GLY A 593 -10.58 19.07 -3.25
C GLY A 593 -10.09 17.76 -2.64
N SER A 594 -10.92 16.71 -2.74
CA SER A 594 -10.65 15.39 -2.17
C SER A 594 -11.48 14.31 -2.84
N SER A 595 -10.96 13.09 -2.84
CA SER A 595 -11.74 11.85 -3.08
C SER A 595 -12.15 11.16 -1.79
N ASP A 596 -11.73 11.70 -0.64
CA ASP A 596 -11.98 11.16 0.69
C ASP A 596 -13.00 12.02 1.45
N GLY A 597 -13.65 11.45 2.46
CA GLY A 597 -14.46 12.21 3.42
C GLY A 597 -15.98 12.16 3.20
N TYR A 598 -16.45 11.41 2.20
CA TYR A 598 -17.87 11.34 1.82
C TYR A 598 -18.19 10.02 1.11
N ASP A 599 -19.49 9.69 1.00
CA ASP A 599 -19.97 8.52 0.25
C ASP A 599 -20.52 8.95 -1.11
N GLY A 600 -19.69 8.84 -2.15
CA GLY A 600 -20.04 9.19 -3.51
C GLY A 600 -20.54 8.03 -4.38
N TRP A 601 -20.54 6.80 -3.87
CA TRP A 601 -21.06 5.62 -4.56
C TRP A 601 -22.47 5.24 -4.10
N TYR A 602 -22.73 5.27 -2.78
CA TYR A 602 -23.99 4.79 -2.23
C TYR A 602 -25.17 5.66 -2.65
N ASN A 603 -26.11 5.05 -3.37
CA ASN A 603 -27.40 5.63 -3.66
C ASN A 603 -28.40 4.51 -3.98
N ALA A 604 -29.36 4.28 -3.10
CA ALA A 604 -30.33 3.20 -3.25
C ALA A 604 -31.21 3.32 -4.51
N ASP A 605 -31.51 4.53 -4.97
CA ASP A 605 -32.29 4.74 -6.20
C ASP A 605 -31.45 4.41 -7.45
N ASN A 606 -30.19 4.84 -7.49
CA ASN A 606 -29.27 4.48 -8.57
C ASN A 606 -28.98 2.98 -8.58
N SER A 607 -28.78 2.37 -7.40
CA SER A 607 -28.63 0.92 -7.24
C SER A 607 -29.82 0.16 -7.84
N TRP A 608 -31.05 0.62 -7.57
CA TRP A 608 -32.25 0.00 -8.13
C TRP A 608 -32.40 0.19 -9.64
N GLU A 609 -31.97 1.34 -10.18
CA GLU A 609 -31.93 1.59 -11.63
C GLU A 609 -30.98 0.63 -12.34
N GLU A 610 -29.75 0.50 -11.83
CA GLU A 610 -28.74 -0.45 -12.29
C GLU A 610 -29.25 -1.90 -12.17
N MET A 611 -29.85 -2.27 -11.03
CA MET A 611 -30.41 -3.62 -10.84
C MET A 611 -31.54 -3.93 -11.82
N SER A 612 -32.42 -2.95 -12.09
CA SER A 612 -33.52 -3.12 -13.04
C SER A 612 -33.01 -3.38 -14.46
N GLN A 613 -31.96 -2.68 -14.87
CA GLN A 613 -31.32 -2.91 -16.16
C GLN A 613 -30.62 -4.26 -16.21
N ALA A 614 -29.88 -4.63 -15.16
CA ALA A 614 -29.22 -5.93 -15.05
C ALA A 614 -30.21 -7.10 -15.19
N VAL A 615 -31.38 -7.01 -14.54
CA VAL A 615 -32.43 -8.03 -14.63
C VAL A 615 -32.96 -8.18 -16.06
N GLU A 616 -33.13 -7.07 -16.79
CA GLU A 616 -33.58 -7.10 -18.20
C GLU A 616 -32.54 -7.77 -19.10
N GLU A 617 -31.27 -7.38 -18.98
CA GLU A 617 -30.16 -7.92 -19.77
C GLU A 617 -29.92 -9.40 -19.47
N LEU A 618 -29.84 -9.76 -18.19
CA LEU A 618 -29.62 -11.15 -17.76
C LEU A 618 -30.79 -12.05 -18.16
N ALA A 619 -32.02 -11.56 -18.17
CA ALA A 619 -33.16 -12.31 -18.70
C ALA A 619 -33.04 -12.58 -20.21
N ALA A 620 -32.49 -11.63 -20.98
CA ALA A 620 -32.20 -11.83 -22.40
C ALA A 620 -31.13 -12.91 -22.63
N ASP A 621 -30.19 -13.05 -21.68
CA ASP A 621 -29.16 -14.08 -21.64
C ASP A 621 -29.59 -15.38 -20.93
N GLY A 622 -30.88 -15.51 -20.62
CA GLY A 622 -31.49 -16.74 -20.09
C GLY A 622 -31.40 -16.92 -18.58
N LEU A 623 -30.95 -15.91 -17.84
CA LEU A 623 -30.91 -15.89 -16.38
C LEU A 623 -32.10 -15.10 -15.82
N THR A 624 -33.07 -15.80 -15.23
CA THR A 624 -34.16 -15.15 -14.50
C THR A 624 -33.71 -14.78 -13.09
N ILE A 625 -33.94 -13.52 -12.71
CA ILE A 625 -33.77 -13.00 -11.35
C ILE A 625 -35.10 -12.39 -10.91
N ASP A 626 -35.71 -12.98 -9.89
CA ASP A 626 -36.96 -12.51 -9.30
C ASP A 626 -37.02 -12.95 -7.82
N ALA A 627 -38.12 -12.64 -7.14
CA ALA A 627 -38.28 -12.95 -5.71
C ALA A 627 -38.27 -14.45 -5.39
N ASP A 628 -38.60 -15.31 -6.37
CA ASP A 628 -38.56 -16.77 -6.21
C ASP A 628 -37.19 -17.35 -6.61
N ASN A 629 -36.40 -16.60 -7.40
CA ASN A 629 -35.10 -16.97 -7.92
C ASN A 629 -34.06 -15.86 -7.65
N PRO A 630 -33.75 -15.52 -6.39
CA PRO A 630 -32.73 -14.53 -6.09
C PRO A 630 -31.33 -15.04 -6.45
N ILE A 631 -30.39 -14.12 -6.68
CA ILE A 631 -28.96 -14.43 -6.77
C ILE A 631 -28.40 -14.64 -5.36
N GLN A 632 -27.57 -15.67 -5.17
CA GLN A 632 -26.93 -15.99 -3.90
C GLN A 632 -25.52 -15.41 -3.91
N MET A 633 -25.21 -14.44 -3.04
CA MET A 633 -23.89 -13.80 -2.99
C MET A 633 -23.18 -14.17 -1.69
N ASP A 634 -22.06 -14.87 -1.77
CA ASP A 634 -21.25 -15.21 -0.60
C ASP A 634 -20.27 -14.10 -0.25
N VAL A 635 -20.20 -13.80 1.04
CA VAL A 635 -19.19 -12.92 1.64
C VAL A 635 -18.52 -13.66 2.79
N VAL A 636 -17.22 -13.89 2.67
CA VAL A 636 -16.41 -14.50 3.74
C VAL A 636 -16.01 -13.41 4.73
N TYR A 637 -16.16 -13.68 6.03
CA TYR A 637 -15.83 -12.72 7.08
C TYR A 637 -15.17 -13.40 8.29
N ALA A 638 -14.30 -12.67 8.99
CA ALA A 638 -13.71 -13.10 10.25
C ALA A 638 -14.75 -13.14 11.38
N SER A 639 -15.32 -14.32 11.63
CA SER A 639 -16.35 -14.53 12.66
C SER A 639 -15.80 -14.51 14.09
N SER A 640 -14.48 -14.57 14.24
CA SER A 640 -13.78 -14.37 15.51
C SER A 640 -13.86 -12.92 16.01
N SER A 641 -14.15 -11.96 15.11
CA SER A 641 -14.20 -10.54 15.45
C SER A 641 -15.62 -9.97 15.41
N GLU A 642 -16.02 -9.32 16.50
CA GLU A 642 -17.33 -8.67 16.59
C GLU A 642 -17.46 -7.52 15.58
N VAL A 643 -16.38 -6.76 15.36
CA VAL A 643 -16.36 -5.65 14.39
C VAL A 643 -16.62 -6.16 12.97
N PHE A 644 -15.87 -7.17 12.52
CA PHE A 644 -16.05 -7.72 11.16
C PHE A 644 -17.37 -8.48 11.00
N THR A 645 -17.87 -9.13 12.06
CA THR A 645 -19.22 -9.71 12.08
C THR A 645 -20.30 -8.64 11.87
N ASN A 646 -20.20 -7.50 12.55
CA ASN A 646 -21.15 -6.40 12.41
C ASN A 646 -21.05 -5.75 11.02
N ARG A 647 -19.84 -5.57 10.48
CA ARG A 647 -19.61 -5.08 9.10
C ARG A 647 -20.28 -5.98 8.06
N ALA A 648 -20.06 -7.29 8.14
CA ALA A 648 -20.67 -8.27 7.24
C ALA A 648 -22.21 -8.24 7.30
N ASN A 649 -22.78 -8.09 8.50
CA ASN A 649 -24.23 -7.92 8.67
C ASN A 649 -24.74 -6.59 8.11
N SER A 650 -23.99 -5.49 8.25
CA SER A 650 -24.33 -4.20 7.66
C SER A 650 -24.34 -4.27 6.13
N LEU A 651 -23.33 -4.91 5.53
CA LEU A 651 -23.27 -5.17 4.09
C LEU A 651 -24.49 -5.97 3.62
N LYS A 652 -24.76 -7.10 4.28
CA LYS A 652 -25.93 -7.95 3.97
C LYS A 652 -27.22 -7.14 3.98
N GLN A 653 -27.48 -6.39 5.05
CA GLN A 653 -28.70 -5.60 5.19
C GLN A 653 -28.83 -4.54 4.09
N SER A 654 -27.72 -3.87 3.75
CA SER A 654 -27.72 -2.83 2.73
C SER A 654 -27.99 -3.37 1.34
N ILE A 655 -27.29 -4.44 0.95
CA ILE A 655 -27.44 -5.07 -0.37
C ILE A 655 -28.82 -5.68 -0.53
N GLU A 656 -29.32 -6.43 0.45
CA GLU A 656 -30.66 -7.03 0.35
C GLU A 656 -31.77 -5.98 0.29
N ALA A 657 -31.59 -4.85 0.99
CA ALA A 657 -32.57 -3.77 0.96
C ALA A 657 -32.56 -3.00 -0.37
N SER A 658 -31.38 -2.59 -0.86
CA SER A 658 -31.22 -1.81 -2.10
C SER A 658 -31.64 -2.60 -3.34
N THR A 659 -31.38 -3.91 -3.34
CA THR A 659 -31.78 -4.82 -4.43
C THR A 659 -33.20 -5.38 -4.26
N GLN A 660 -33.94 -4.96 -3.24
CA GLN A 660 -35.30 -5.43 -2.92
C GLN A 660 -35.40 -6.96 -2.77
N GLY A 661 -34.33 -7.59 -2.26
CA GLY A 661 -34.24 -9.03 -2.04
C GLY A 661 -33.94 -9.86 -3.29
N LEU A 662 -33.66 -9.24 -4.45
CA LEU A 662 -33.23 -9.94 -5.66
C LEU A 662 -31.82 -10.54 -5.51
N VAL A 663 -31.04 -10.02 -4.56
CA VAL A 663 -29.77 -10.60 -4.12
C VAL A 663 -29.93 -11.00 -2.65
N GLN A 664 -29.50 -12.20 -2.31
CA GLN A 664 -29.44 -12.72 -0.94
C GLN A 664 -27.99 -12.95 -0.56
N VAL A 665 -27.56 -12.32 0.54
CA VAL A 665 -26.16 -12.38 0.96
C VAL A 665 -25.95 -13.51 1.97
N ASN A 666 -25.11 -14.48 1.62
CA ASN A 666 -24.70 -15.58 2.49
C ASN A 666 -23.41 -15.20 3.21
N LEU A 667 -23.47 -15.08 4.53
CA LEU A 667 -22.30 -14.79 5.34
C LEU A 667 -21.57 -16.09 5.68
N ILE A 668 -20.38 -16.28 5.12
CA ILE A 668 -19.55 -17.46 5.29
C ILE A 668 -18.52 -17.17 6.39
N ALA A 669 -18.66 -17.86 7.52
CA ALA A 669 -17.79 -17.65 8.67
C ALA A 669 -16.40 -18.27 8.45
N ALA A 670 -15.36 -17.44 8.49
CA ALA A 670 -13.99 -17.87 8.75
C ALA A 670 -13.77 -17.91 10.28
N ALA A 671 -13.18 -19.01 10.78
CA ALA A 671 -13.08 -19.24 12.23
C ALA A 671 -12.00 -18.37 12.90
N ASP A 672 -11.01 -17.93 12.13
CA ASP A 672 -9.91 -17.06 12.53
C ASP A 672 -9.44 -16.21 11.32
N ASN A 673 -8.51 -15.29 11.56
CA ASN A 673 -7.96 -14.39 10.53
C ASN A 673 -7.24 -15.17 9.43
N THR A 674 -6.54 -16.25 9.76
CA THR A 674 -5.83 -17.09 8.80
C THR A 674 -6.81 -17.70 7.79
N ASP A 675 -7.88 -18.34 8.27
CA ASP A 675 -8.96 -18.87 7.41
C ASP A 675 -9.58 -17.76 6.53
N TRP A 676 -9.67 -16.52 7.03
CA TRP A 676 -10.21 -15.39 6.28
C TRP A 676 -9.25 -14.92 5.18
N TYR A 677 -7.97 -14.71 5.49
CA TYR A 677 -6.96 -14.29 4.51
C TYR A 677 -6.74 -15.33 3.41
N TYR A 678 -6.83 -16.63 3.73
CA TYR A 678 -6.79 -17.70 2.72
C TYR A 678 -8.01 -17.76 1.79
N SER A 679 -9.07 -16.99 2.05
CA SER A 679 -10.17 -16.86 1.10
C SER A 679 -9.84 -15.92 -0.08
N GLY A 680 -8.80 -15.09 0.05
CA GLY A 680 -8.39 -14.17 -1.01
C GLY A 680 -6.97 -13.60 -0.91
N TYR A 681 -6.62 -12.94 0.20
CA TYR A 681 -5.34 -12.21 0.34
C TYR A 681 -4.09 -13.07 0.09
N TYR A 682 -4.03 -14.27 0.67
CA TYR A 682 -2.89 -15.19 0.50
C TYR A 682 -2.93 -16.02 -0.79
N MET A 683 -3.95 -15.83 -1.63
CA MET A 683 -4.07 -16.55 -2.90
C MET A 683 -3.23 -15.88 -3.98
N ASN A 684 -2.67 -16.69 -4.88
CA ASN A 684 -1.79 -16.20 -5.94
C ASN A 684 -2.53 -16.04 -7.26
N TYR A 685 -3.62 -16.78 -7.46
CA TYR A 685 -4.35 -16.81 -8.73
C TYR A 685 -5.84 -16.59 -8.55
N GLY A 686 -6.48 -15.97 -9.54
CA GLY A 686 -7.92 -15.68 -9.47
C GLY A 686 -8.81 -16.91 -9.34
N TYR A 687 -8.38 -18.08 -9.85
CA TYR A 687 -9.14 -19.33 -9.73
C TYR A 687 -9.12 -19.94 -8.33
N GLU A 688 -8.34 -19.37 -7.40
CA GLU A 688 -8.25 -19.79 -6.00
C GLU A 688 -9.18 -18.98 -5.08
N MET A 689 -9.65 -17.82 -5.55
CA MET A 689 -10.49 -16.90 -4.79
C MET A 689 -11.82 -17.53 -4.39
N ASN A 690 -12.13 -17.51 -3.09
CA ASN A 690 -13.30 -18.15 -2.48
C ASN A 690 -14.33 -17.12 -1.95
N TYR A 691 -14.85 -16.28 -2.83
CA TYR A 691 -15.90 -15.30 -2.51
C TYR A 691 -16.58 -14.78 -3.77
N ASP A 692 -17.79 -14.23 -3.63
CA ASP A 692 -18.40 -13.41 -4.67
C ASP A 692 -18.09 -11.92 -4.46
N PHE A 693 -17.98 -11.48 -3.20
CA PHE A 693 -17.44 -10.17 -2.80
C PHE A 693 -16.46 -10.33 -1.63
N CYS A 694 -15.31 -9.65 -1.70
CA CYS A 694 -14.35 -9.54 -0.59
C CYS A 694 -13.90 -8.09 -0.38
N ASP A 695 -13.40 -7.79 0.81
CA ASP A 695 -12.89 -6.49 1.26
C ASP A 695 -11.49 -6.62 1.89
N LEU A 696 -10.75 -7.65 1.49
CA LEU A 696 -9.50 -8.11 2.13
C LEU A 696 -8.23 -7.42 1.64
N SER A 697 -8.28 -6.68 0.53
CA SER A 697 -7.08 -6.20 -0.14
C SER A 697 -7.16 -4.70 -0.43
N GLY A 698 -5.99 -4.09 -0.55
CA GLY A 698 -5.82 -2.68 -0.84
C GLY A 698 -4.42 -2.42 -1.38
N TRP A 699 -4.23 -1.24 -1.95
CA TRP A 699 -2.96 -0.86 -2.58
C TRP A 699 -2.52 0.51 -2.09
N GLY A 700 -1.30 0.60 -1.58
CA GLY A 700 -0.58 1.85 -1.36
C GLY A 700 0.39 2.07 -2.52
N PRO A 701 0.62 3.31 -2.97
CA PRO A 701 1.49 3.54 -4.11
C PRO A 701 2.95 3.35 -3.73
N ASP A 702 3.70 2.66 -4.59
CA ASP A 702 5.15 2.48 -4.44
C ASP A 702 5.94 3.71 -4.93
N TYR A 703 5.33 4.50 -5.82
CA TYR A 703 5.94 5.68 -6.43
C TYR A 703 4.91 6.75 -6.79
N GLY A 704 5.36 7.98 -7.04
CA GLY A 704 4.55 9.18 -7.21
C GLY A 704 3.91 9.34 -8.59
N ASP A 705 3.27 8.31 -9.12
CA ASP A 705 2.58 8.30 -10.42
C ASP A 705 1.30 7.44 -10.35
N PRO A 706 0.16 7.87 -10.94
CA PRO A 706 -1.08 7.09 -10.94
C PRO A 706 -0.92 5.66 -11.48
N ALA A 707 0.06 5.40 -12.36
CA ALA A 707 0.43 4.07 -12.81
C ALA A 707 0.69 3.10 -11.66
N SER A 708 1.18 3.59 -10.50
CA SER A 708 1.38 2.76 -9.31
C SER A 708 0.09 2.05 -8.86
N TYR A 709 -1.08 2.62 -9.14
CA TYR A 709 -2.37 1.96 -8.92
C TYR A 709 -2.83 1.19 -10.16
N LEU A 710 -2.82 1.82 -11.33
CA LEU A 710 -3.44 1.29 -12.54
C LEU A 710 -2.72 0.04 -13.06
N ASP A 711 -1.40 -0.07 -12.83
CA ASP A 711 -0.61 -1.24 -13.18
C ASP A 711 -1.10 -2.51 -12.49
N THR A 712 -1.72 -2.38 -11.32
CA THR A 712 -2.24 -3.53 -10.57
C THR A 712 -3.41 -4.24 -11.27
N PHE A 713 -4.00 -3.61 -12.29
CA PHE A 713 -5.09 -4.16 -13.11
C PHE A 713 -4.66 -4.52 -14.55
N GLN A 714 -3.35 -4.58 -14.84
CA GLN A 714 -2.88 -5.08 -16.13
C GLN A 714 -3.26 -6.57 -16.35
N PRO A 715 -3.47 -6.99 -17.62
CA PRO A 715 -3.84 -8.36 -17.95
C PRO A 715 -2.65 -9.33 -17.85
N GLU A 716 -2.90 -10.60 -18.16
CA GLU A 716 -1.84 -11.62 -18.36
C GLU A 716 -0.86 -11.76 -17.17
N TYR A 717 -1.39 -11.74 -15.94
CA TYR A 717 -0.61 -11.85 -14.70
C TYR A 717 0.28 -10.65 -14.37
N ALA A 718 0.26 -9.58 -15.18
CA ALA A 718 1.10 -8.41 -14.94
C ALA A 718 0.60 -7.56 -13.75
N GLY A 719 -0.72 -7.48 -13.55
CA GLY A 719 -1.31 -6.72 -12.45
C GLY A 719 -1.54 -7.56 -11.19
N TYR A 720 -1.05 -7.10 -10.04
CA TYR A 720 -1.19 -7.84 -8.77
C TYR A 720 -2.65 -7.95 -8.27
N MET A 721 -3.50 -6.96 -8.53
CA MET A 721 -4.88 -6.92 -8.03
C MET A 721 -5.87 -7.64 -8.96
N ILE A 722 -5.47 -8.00 -10.17
CA ILE A 722 -6.38 -8.62 -11.15
C ILE A 722 -6.92 -9.97 -10.66
N LYS A 723 -6.12 -10.73 -9.90
CA LYS A 723 -6.53 -11.98 -9.26
C LYS A 723 -7.76 -11.79 -8.36
N SER A 724 -7.91 -10.62 -7.72
CA SER A 724 -8.98 -10.33 -6.77
C SER A 724 -10.36 -10.31 -7.40
N ILE A 725 -10.45 -10.18 -8.73
CA ILE A 725 -11.71 -10.28 -9.48
C ILE A 725 -11.91 -11.66 -10.12
N GLY A 726 -11.05 -12.64 -9.79
CA GLY A 726 -11.19 -14.04 -10.17
C GLY A 726 -10.58 -14.43 -11.51
N ILE A 727 -9.85 -13.52 -12.16
CA ILE A 727 -9.16 -13.77 -13.44
C ILE A 727 -7.65 -13.60 -13.28
N TYR A 728 -6.91 -14.40 -14.04
CA TYR A 728 -5.45 -14.61 -13.98
C TYR A 728 -4.99 -15.14 -12.62
#